data_AF-A0A7X3FJG7-F1
#
_entry.id   AF-A0A7X3FJG7-F1
#
_cell.length_a   1.000
_cell.length_b   1.000
_cell.length_c   1.000
_cell.angle_alpha   90.00
_cell.angle_beta   90.00
_cell.angle_gamma   90.00
#
_symmetry.space_group_name_H-M   'P 1'
#
loop_
_entity.id
_entity.type
_entity.pdbx_description
1 polymer ?
#
loop_
_entity_poly.entity_id
_entity_poly.type
_entity_poly.pdbx_seq_one_letter_code
_entity_poly.pdbx_strand_id
1 'polypeptide(L)'
;MALLQEAADYVSLEELMKKLGISRRMVYYDLDKINDWLKQMHLPPVEYVRSAGYYLPEESRAGLPGLAGKLPPQQYYFSQRERLSWLAVQLISASDSLFVHNLTDSLQVSRGTVLKDLNLIRPELKDLRLEVTYDRKLGYRVRGEEGDQRKALSHYLGYVLGKAGWEQAVNQLHKLPGYELAKPVFPENSAEQLKELSGLIAESERLLGLELTDEMVFSLTGQFLLTARRIQLGRVISVDEDELKVLRRMPEYTAARQIAEGLESMTGSAIPEEEVGYMTMHLLGARLNWMDPLAGTDEMLGPLKNAAREMTDAFQRYACLFLPNREVMEENLLVHLKPAYYRIRYGLEYENPLLENIRSKYGEVFELARRSAGPFEKLVGRRLDDSEISYLAMHFGGWLRRENTQPAARSKAAIVCVNGISASRMLKSQLEHLFSAVDITAVLSLRDYKVFGEDEIDFIFSTIPLPDSRVPVFVVNPILSDKDKEHLLNQVNTALGRRSRVQASSVQALMDIVRKYADITDEAGLTDELNRYMSAEKTWLSESRKPALADLLPASMIRVQPRASDWRAAIRMASEPLLREGRIEEAYVQAMIDKVEALGPYIVVAPGIAIAHGKPQDGVKRLGMSLLRLEEAVAFSDQERHQVQVILVLAAIDGESHLKALSELTILLREEKSLIRLKEAGTIQELVELIGPNGSGR
;
A
#
# COMPACT_ATOMS: atom_id res chain seq x y z
N MET A 1 22.25 3.45 17.67
CA MET A 1 23.45 2.85 17.06
C MET A 1 23.17 2.30 15.66
N ALA A 2 22.26 1.33 15.50
CA ALA A 2 21.94 0.73 14.18
C ALA A 2 21.70 1.76 13.06
N LEU A 3 20.91 2.80 13.33
CA LEU A 3 20.67 3.90 12.37
C LEU A 3 21.95 4.59 11.85
N LEU A 4 22.97 4.75 12.70
CA LEU A 4 24.25 5.36 12.31
C LEU A 4 25.18 4.36 11.61
N GLN A 5 25.00 3.07 11.87
CA GLN A 5 25.75 1.98 11.26
C GLN A 5 25.26 1.69 9.84
N GLU A 6 23.94 1.69 9.63
CA GLU A 6 23.29 1.45 8.33
C GLU A 6 23.34 2.66 7.40
N ALA A 7 23.47 3.87 7.96
CA ALA A 7 23.64 5.07 7.17
C ALA A 7 24.99 5.05 6.45
N ALA A 8 24.96 5.21 5.12
CA ALA A 8 26.17 5.33 4.32
C ALA A 8 26.98 6.59 4.69
N ASP A 9 26.30 7.64 5.18
CA ASP A 9 26.86 8.96 5.44
C ASP A 9 26.28 9.60 6.73
N TYR A 10 26.43 10.92 6.92
CA TYR A 10 25.91 11.66 8.08
C TYR A 10 24.38 11.54 8.25
N VAL A 11 23.93 11.49 9.50
CA VAL A 11 22.50 11.51 9.88
C VAL A 11 22.20 12.77 10.68
N SER A 12 21.23 13.56 10.22
CA SER A 12 20.86 14.81 10.90
C SER A 12 20.17 14.58 12.25
N LEU A 13 20.27 15.56 13.15
CA LEU A 13 19.57 15.52 14.44
C LEU A 13 18.05 15.43 14.27
N GLU A 14 17.49 16.14 13.28
CA GLU A 14 16.07 16.12 12.98
C GLU A 14 15.62 14.75 12.48
N GLU A 15 16.44 14.11 11.65
CA GLU A 15 16.19 12.74 11.18
C GLU A 15 16.24 11.72 12.32
N LEU A 16 17.21 11.82 13.22
CA LEU A 16 17.28 10.98 14.42
C LEU A 16 16.04 11.16 15.31
N MET A 17 15.63 12.40 15.57
CA MET A 17 14.43 12.70 16.35
C MET A 17 13.17 12.15 15.69
N LYS A 18 13.03 12.31 14.37
CA LYS A 18 11.86 11.86 13.61
C LYS A 18 11.78 10.34 13.54
N LYS A 19 12.89 9.65 13.21
CA LYS A 19 12.91 8.18 13.07
C LYS A 19 12.73 7.46 14.41
N LEU A 20 13.26 8.02 15.50
CA LEU A 20 13.20 7.40 16.82
C LEU A 20 12.00 7.88 17.67
N GLY A 21 11.31 8.95 17.26
CA GLY A 21 10.20 9.52 18.02
C GLY A 21 10.61 10.10 19.38
N ILE A 22 11.89 10.51 19.54
CA ILE A 22 12.44 11.01 20.80
C ILE A 22 12.79 12.50 20.74
N SER A 23 12.75 13.16 21.90
CA SER A 23 13.14 14.57 22.03
C SER A 23 14.63 14.79 21.76
N ARG A 24 14.99 15.99 21.34
CA ARG A 24 16.39 16.43 21.17
C ARG A 24 17.28 16.09 22.38
N ARG A 25 16.74 16.29 23.59
CA ARG A 25 17.45 16.00 24.84
C ARG A 25 17.77 14.52 25.02
N MET A 26 16.86 13.63 24.59
CA MET A 26 17.09 12.18 24.64
C MET A 26 18.12 11.75 23.60
N VAL A 27 18.11 12.35 22.39
CA VAL A 27 19.15 12.06 21.37
C VAL A 27 20.54 12.36 21.91
N TYR A 28 20.76 13.53 22.55
CA TYR A 28 22.06 13.84 23.16
C TYR A 28 22.44 12.86 24.27
N TYR A 29 21.50 12.52 25.14
CA TYR A 29 21.74 11.58 26.24
C TYR A 29 22.10 10.17 25.74
N ASP A 30 21.42 9.68 24.71
CA ASP A 30 21.70 8.37 24.12
C ASP A 30 23.03 8.37 23.35
N LEU A 31 23.37 9.48 22.67
CA LEU A 31 24.66 9.65 22.01
C LEU A 31 25.83 9.67 23.00
N ASP A 32 25.67 10.32 24.16
CA ASP A 32 26.68 10.30 25.22
C ASP A 32 26.92 8.87 25.71
N LYS A 33 25.85 8.11 25.98
CA LYS A 33 25.95 6.69 26.36
C LYS A 33 26.62 5.83 25.29
N ILE A 34 26.24 6.05 24.03
CA ILE A 34 26.82 5.37 22.88
C ILE A 34 28.33 5.66 22.80
N ASN A 35 28.72 6.92 22.97
CA ASN A 35 30.12 7.34 22.92
C ASN A 35 30.93 6.80 24.08
N ASP A 36 30.36 6.75 25.28
CA ASP A 36 31.01 6.13 26.44
C ASP A 36 31.22 4.63 26.22
N TRP A 37 30.24 3.94 25.63
CA TRP A 37 30.36 2.54 25.29
C TRP A 37 31.39 2.27 24.18
N LEU A 38 31.42 3.08 23.11
CA LEU A 38 32.43 2.97 22.04
C LEU A 38 33.85 3.12 22.61
N LYS A 39 34.07 4.10 23.50
CA LYS A 39 35.35 4.28 24.19
C LYS A 39 35.74 3.07 25.04
N GLN A 40 34.79 2.45 25.76
CA GLN A 40 35.04 1.22 26.53
C GLN A 40 35.48 0.05 25.65
N MET A 41 34.97 -0.03 24.43
CA MET A 41 35.34 -1.04 23.43
C MET A 41 36.58 -0.65 22.61
N HIS A 42 37.26 0.44 22.98
CA HIS A 42 38.40 1.01 22.23
C HIS A 42 38.08 1.37 20.77
N LEU A 43 36.83 1.77 20.51
CA LEU A 43 36.38 2.25 19.21
C LEU A 43 36.22 3.79 19.22
N PRO A 44 36.48 4.47 18.08
CA PRO A 44 36.20 5.89 17.94
C PRO A 44 34.73 6.26 18.26
N PRO A 45 34.48 7.39 18.95
CA PRO A 45 33.12 7.86 19.23
C PRO A 45 32.42 8.37 17.96
N VAL A 46 31.10 8.51 18.03
CA VAL A 46 30.28 9.21 17.03
C VAL A 46 30.72 10.67 16.95
N GLU A 47 31.00 11.13 15.74
CA GLU A 47 31.38 12.50 15.45
C GLU A 47 30.16 13.34 15.07
N TYR A 48 30.24 14.65 15.33
CA TYR A 48 29.19 15.60 14.94
C TYR A 48 29.77 16.72 14.09
N VAL A 49 29.24 16.87 12.88
CA VAL A 49 29.59 17.93 11.94
C VAL A 49 28.42 18.89 11.82
N ARG A 50 28.63 20.16 12.19
CA ARG A 50 27.57 21.19 12.29
C ARG A 50 26.69 21.35 11.04
N SER A 51 27.21 21.09 9.85
CA SER A 51 26.50 21.23 8.57
C SER A 51 25.92 19.93 8.00
N ALA A 52 26.29 18.77 8.55
CA ALA A 52 25.96 17.46 7.96
C ALA A 52 25.25 16.52 8.95
N GLY A 53 25.51 16.63 10.25
CA GLY A 53 24.91 15.80 11.30
C GLY A 53 25.91 14.87 11.98
N TYR A 54 25.41 13.74 12.46
CA TYR A 54 26.18 12.74 13.19
C TYR A 54 26.73 11.67 12.25
N TYR A 55 27.97 11.24 12.49
CA TYR A 55 28.64 10.23 11.70
C TYR A 55 29.33 9.21 12.60
N LEU A 56 29.20 7.93 12.26
CA LEU A 56 29.91 6.85 12.91
C LEU A 56 31.18 6.54 12.10
N PRO A 57 32.39 6.72 12.66
CA PRO A 57 33.64 6.42 11.97
C PRO A 57 33.69 5.00 11.41
N GLU A 58 34.36 4.83 10.26
CA GLU A 58 34.43 3.55 9.54
C GLU A 58 35.06 2.43 10.38
N GLU A 59 36.05 2.76 11.22
CA GLU A 59 36.67 1.84 12.18
C GLU A 59 35.65 1.32 13.20
N SER A 60 34.81 2.19 13.75
CA SER A 60 33.71 1.81 14.63
C SER A 60 32.66 1.00 13.87
N ARG A 61 32.30 1.43 12.65
CA ARG A 61 31.32 0.75 11.79
C ARG A 61 31.74 -0.69 11.44
N ALA A 62 33.03 -0.91 11.17
CA ALA A 62 33.61 -2.22 10.86
C ALA A 62 33.86 -3.07 12.13
N GLY A 63 34.12 -2.44 13.28
CA GLY A 63 34.32 -3.13 14.56
C GLY A 63 33.02 -3.62 15.22
N LEU A 64 31.89 -2.96 14.97
CA LEU A 64 30.59 -3.28 15.56
C LEU A 64 30.09 -4.72 15.28
N PRO A 65 30.12 -5.25 14.02
CA PRO A 65 29.69 -6.62 13.73
C PRO A 65 30.47 -7.69 14.51
N GLY A 66 31.76 -7.47 14.78
CA GLY A 66 32.62 -8.39 15.54
C GLY A 66 32.38 -8.38 17.05
N LEU A 67 31.66 -7.38 17.56
CA LEU A 67 31.32 -7.20 18.98
C LEU A 67 29.92 -7.73 19.34
N ALA A 68 29.09 -8.06 18.34
CA ALA A 68 27.70 -8.49 18.50
C ALA A 68 27.51 -9.80 19.30
N GLY A 69 28.59 -10.55 19.58
CA GLY A 69 28.58 -11.74 20.43
C GLY A 69 29.41 -11.66 21.72
N LYS A 70 30.10 -10.53 21.97
CA LYS A 70 30.98 -10.32 23.14
C LYS A 70 30.43 -9.32 24.16
N LEU A 71 29.28 -8.75 23.87
CA LEU A 71 28.59 -7.86 24.79
C LEU A 71 28.13 -8.67 26.02
N PRO A 72 28.50 -8.30 27.26
CA PRO A 72 27.68 -8.69 28.40
C PRO A 72 26.25 -8.21 28.10
N PRO A 73 25.19 -8.96 28.48
CA PRO A 73 23.82 -8.56 28.17
C PRO A 73 23.62 -7.14 28.69
N GLN A 74 23.67 -6.16 27.78
CA GLN A 74 23.43 -4.78 28.13
C GLN A 74 22.01 -4.73 28.65
N GLN A 75 21.83 -4.13 29.81
CA GLN A 75 20.51 -3.93 30.40
C GLN A 75 19.69 -3.09 29.40
N TYR A 76 18.89 -3.77 28.60
CA TYR A 76 18.09 -3.14 27.57
C TYR A 76 16.90 -2.45 28.24
N TYR A 77 16.85 -1.13 28.13
CA TYR A 77 15.77 -0.34 28.71
C TYR A 77 14.66 -0.15 27.68
N PHE A 78 13.53 -0.79 27.92
CA PHE A 78 12.33 -0.63 27.08
C PHE A 78 11.87 0.83 27.04
N SER A 79 11.62 1.34 25.83
CA SER A 79 10.85 2.57 25.60
C SER A 79 9.45 2.46 26.20
N GLN A 80 8.75 3.57 26.40
CA GLN A 80 7.41 3.52 26.97
C GLN A 80 6.45 2.67 26.13
N ARG A 81 6.51 2.77 24.80
CA ARG A 81 5.63 1.99 23.93
C ARG A 81 5.97 0.49 23.94
N GLU A 82 7.25 0.13 24.01
CA GLU A 82 7.65 -1.27 24.22
C GLU A 82 7.16 -1.80 25.57
N ARG A 83 7.30 -1.02 26.65
CA ARG A 83 6.78 -1.40 27.96
C ARG A 83 5.27 -1.59 27.95
N LEU A 84 4.53 -0.68 27.32
CA LEU A 84 3.07 -0.79 27.17
C LEU A 84 2.69 -2.05 26.40
N SER A 85 3.42 -2.38 25.34
CA SER A 85 3.17 -3.56 24.51
C SER A 85 3.48 -4.86 25.27
N TRP A 86 4.63 -4.95 25.94
CA TRP A 86 4.94 -6.10 26.79
C TRP A 86 3.98 -6.25 27.97
N LEU A 87 3.56 -5.13 28.56
CA LEU A 87 2.56 -5.12 29.63
C LEU A 87 1.23 -5.71 29.14
N ALA A 88 0.75 -5.31 27.96
CA ALA A 88 -0.44 -5.89 27.35
C ALA A 88 -0.28 -7.40 27.09
N VAL A 89 0.85 -7.82 26.51
CA VAL A 89 1.16 -9.24 26.26
C VAL A 89 1.12 -10.06 27.55
N GLN A 90 1.75 -9.58 28.63
CA GLN A 90 1.75 -10.27 29.92
C GLN A 90 0.36 -10.30 30.58
N LEU A 91 -0.40 -9.20 30.51
CA LEU A 91 -1.75 -9.12 31.07
C LEU A 91 -2.70 -10.12 30.41
N ILE A 92 -2.68 -10.20 29.07
CA ILE A 92 -3.59 -11.07 28.31
C ILE A 92 -3.16 -12.54 28.41
N SER A 93 -1.85 -12.80 28.47
CA SER A 93 -1.28 -14.16 28.51
C SER A 93 -1.14 -14.74 29.91
N ALA A 94 -1.57 -14.03 30.95
CA ALA A 94 -1.43 -14.45 32.35
C ALA A 94 -2.22 -15.75 32.63
N SER A 95 -1.50 -16.86 32.76
CA SER A 95 -2.01 -18.13 33.30
C SER A 95 -2.11 -18.08 34.82
N ASP A 96 -1.05 -17.60 35.45
CA ASP A 96 -0.86 -17.56 36.90
C ASP A 96 -1.21 -16.21 37.53
N SER A 97 -0.92 -16.05 38.82
CA SER A 97 -1.19 -14.79 39.52
C SER A 97 -0.23 -13.69 39.04
N LEU A 98 -0.77 -12.56 38.58
CA LEU A 98 0.01 -11.46 38.01
C LEU A 98 -0.15 -10.18 38.83
N PHE A 99 0.81 -9.88 39.68
CA PHE A 99 0.81 -8.69 40.52
C PHE A 99 1.77 -7.61 40.01
N VAL A 100 1.66 -6.40 40.58
CA VAL A 100 2.53 -5.26 40.24
C VAL A 100 4.02 -5.61 40.39
N HIS A 101 4.39 -6.41 41.40
CA HIS A 101 5.79 -6.79 41.61
C HIS A 101 6.32 -7.64 40.44
N ASN A 102 5.52 -8.58 39.92
CA ASN A 102 5.90 -9.39 38.76
C ASN A 102 6.20 -8.51 37.53
N LEU A 103 5.38 -7.48 37.32
CA LEU A 103 5.56 -6.52 36.22
C LEU A 103 6.75 -5.58 36.44
N THR A 104 7.02 -5.19 37.69
CA THR A 104 8.21 -4.42 38.07
C THR A 104 9.48 -5.20 37.76
N ASP A 105 9.49 -6.49 38.12
CA ASP A 105 10.62 -7.38 37.89
C ASP A 105 10.78 -7.70 36.40
N SER A 106 9.68 -7.95 35.68
CA SER A 106 9.74 -8.33 34.27
C SER A 106 10.14 -7.17 33.36
N LEU A 107 9.61 -5.97 33.61
CA LEU A 107 9.92 -4.75 32.84
C LEU A 107 11.15 -3.99 33.36
N GLN A 108 11.72 -4.39 34.51
CA GLN A 108 12.87 -3.74 35.15
C GLN A 108 12.65 -2.23 35.41
N VAL A 109 11.44 -1.86 35.87
CA VAL A 109 11.07 -0.46 36.17
C VAL A 109 10.39 -0.33 37.53
N SER A 110 10.44 0.88 38.11
CA SER A 110 9.84 1.15 39.42
C SER A 110 8.33 0.83 39.48
N ARG A 111 7.83 0.50 40.68
CA ARG A 111 6.39 0.32 40.95
C ARG A 111 5.54 1.50 40.45
N GLY A 112 6.01 2.74 40.63
CA GLY A 112 5.30 3.94 40.17
C GLY A 112 5.19 4.00 38.64
N THR A 113 6.24 3.57 37.94
CA THR A 113 6.26 3.48 36.47
C THR A 113 5.25 2.45 35.97
N VAL A 114 5.22 1.25 36.54
CA VAL A 114 4.24 0.20 36.18
C VAL A 114 2.81 0.69 36.38
N LEU A 115 2.50 1.35 37.49
CA LEU A 115 1.15 1.87 37.75
C LEU A 115 0.76 2.97 36.75
N LYS A 116 1.71 3.82 36.36
CA LYS A 116 1.48 4.84 35.32
C LYS A 116 1.22 4.18 33.96
N ASP A 117 2.04 3.20 33.57
CA ASP A 117 1.88 2.50 32.30
C ASP A 117 0.58 1.65 32.28
N LEU A 118 0.17 1.06 33.41
CA LEU A 118 -1.14 0.41 33.58
C LEU A 118 -2.31 1.37 33.36
N ASN A 119 -2.20 2.63 33.78
CA ASN A 119 -3.24 3.62 33.55
C ASN A 119 -3.32 4.06 32.08
N LEU A 120 -2.22 3.94 31.33
CA LEU A 120 -2.18 4.26 29.90
C LEU A 120 -2.70 3.11 29.04
N ILE A 121 -2.37 1.86 29.37
CA ILE A 121 -2.78 0.69 28.56
C ILE A 121 -4.25 0.31 28.76
N ARG A 122 -4.85 0.67 29.89
CA ARG A 122 -6.27 0.36 30.20
C ARG A 122 -7.25 0.95 29.18
N PRO A 123 -7.18 2.24 28.82
CA PRO A 123 -7.98 2.81 27.73
C PRO A 123 -7.76 2.09 26.40
N GLU A 124 -6.51 1.83 26.00
CA GLU A 124 -6.21 1.14 24.72
C GLU A 124 -6.84 -0.27 24.66
N LEU A 125 -6.71 -1.06 25.73
CA LEU A 125 -7.34 -2.37 25.81
C LEU A 125 -8.86 -2.28 25.83
N LYS A 126 -9.42 -1.24 26.47
CA LYS A 126 -10.87 -1.01 26.50
C LYS A 126 -11.41 -0.69 25.11
N ASP A 127 -10.69 0.06 24.28
CA ASP A 127 -11.05 0.33 22.89
C ASP A 127 -11.08 -0.95 22.05
N LEU A 128 -10.29 -1.96 22.44
CA LEU A 128 -10.32 -3.32 21.89
C LEU A 128 -11.33 -4.25 22.59
N ARG A 129 -12.29 -3.69 23.36
CA ARG A 129 -13.32 -4.44 24.12
C ARG A 129 -12.76 -5.36 25.22
N LEU A 130 -11.55 -5.06 25.72
CA LEU A 130 -10.89 -5.81 26.79
C LEU A 130 -10.87 -4.99 28.10
N GLU A 131 -11.32 -5.60 29.19
CA GLU A 131 -11.34 -4.99 30.52
C GLU A 131 -10.23 -5.54 31.41
N VAL A 132 -9.35 -4.66 31.92
CA VAL A 132 -8.34 -5.01 32.92
C VAL A 132 -8.94 -4.88 34.31
N THR A 133 -9.13 -6.02 34.97
CA THR A 133 -9.64 -6.13 36.35
C THR A 133 -8.51 -6.50 37.32
N TYR A 134 -8.73 -6.26 38.61
CA TYR A 134 -7.79 -6.64 39.67
C TYR A 134 -8.50 -7.51 40.71
N ASP A 135 -7.96 -8.69 40.94
CA ASP A 135 -8.37 -9.64 41.98
C ASP A 135 -7.33 -9.68 43.11
N ARG A 136 -7.78 -9.78 44.36
CA ARG A 136 -6.88 -9.77 45.52
C ARG A 136 -5.99 -11.01 45.63
N LYS A 137 -6.45 -12.17 45.14
CA LYS A 137 -5.73 -13.44 45.20
C LYS A 137 -4.93 -13.72 43.94
N LEU A 138 -5.44 -13.30 42.78
CA LEU A 138 -4.87 -13.62 41.46
C LEU A 138 -4.19 -12.43 40.78
N GLY A 139 -4.30 -11.21 41.33
CA GLY A 139 -3.73 -10.02 40.73
C GLY A 139 -4.52 -9.51 39.53
N TYR A 140 -3.83 -8.95 38.53
CA TYR A 140 -4.45 -8.42 37.32
C TYR A 140 -4.96 -9.53 36.40
N ARG A 141 -6.14 -9.30 35.81
CA ARG A 141 -6.77 -10.20 34.84
C ARG A 141 -7.42 -9.39 33.72
N VAL A 142 -7.40 -9.94 32.51
CA VAL A 142 -8.13 -9.40 31.36
C VAL A 142 -9.43 -10.17 31.15
N ARG A 143 -10.53 -9.46 30.93
CA ARG A 143 -11.84 -10.00 30.52
C ARG A 143 -12.20 -9.47 29.13
N GLY A 144 -12.82 -10.31 28.32
CA GLY A 144 -13.24 -10.00 26.95
C GLY A 144 -13.33 -11.27 26.12
N GLU A 145 -13.89 -11.18 24.92
CA GLU A 145 -13.98 -12.32 24.01
C GLU A 145 -12.57 -12.81 23.60
N GLU A 146 -12.43 -14.12 23.39
CA GLU A 146 -11.14 -14.71 23.02
C GLU A 146 -10.62 -14.17 21.69
N GLY A 147 -11.51 -13.88 20.72
CA GLY A 147 -11.13 -13.25 19.46
C GLY A 147 -10.49 -11.87 19.66
N ASP A 148 -11.05 -11.03 20.54
CA ASP A 148 -10.49 -9.71 20.84
C ASP A 148 -9.15 -9.80 21.57
N GLN A 149 -9.01 -10.78 22.48
CA GLN A 149 -7.74 -11.03 23.17
C GLN A 149 -6.64 -11.47 22.18
N ARG A 150 -6.96 -12.33 21.22
CA ARG A 150 -6.02 -12.76 20.18
C ARG A 150 -5.61 -11.60 19.27
N LYS A 151 -6.57 -10.77 18.84
CA LYS A 151 -6.29 -9.55 18.04
C LYS A 151 -5.35 -8.60 18.78
N ALA A 152 -5.63 -8.33 20.06
CA ALA A 152 -4.77 -7.50 20.90
C ALA A 152 -3.37 -8.09 21.04
N LEU A 153 -3.25 -9.41 21.28
CA LEU A 153 -1.95 -10.08 21.35
C LEU A 153 -1.16 -9.92 20.05
N SER A 154 -1.77 -10.18 18.90
CA SER A 154 -1.11 -10.04 17.60
C SER A 154 -0.67 -8.60 17.33
N HIS A 155 -1.50 -7.60 17.66
CA HIS A 155 -1.15 -6.19 17.54
C HIS A 155 0.10 -5.81 18.38
N TYR A 156 0.09 -6.14 19.68
CA TYR A 156 1.19 -5.77 20.58
C TYR A 156 2.46 -6.60 20.34
N LEU A 157 2.32 -7.87 19.94
CA LEU A 157 3.46 -8.71 19.53
C LEU A 157 4.11 -8.18 18.26
N GLY A 158 3.33 -7.76 17.26
CA GLY A 158 3.84 -7.14 16.04
C GLY A 158 4.67 -5.87 16.34
N TYR A 159 4.28 -5.10 17.36
CA TYR A 159 5.04 -3.93 17.78
C TYR A 159 6.41 -4.29 18.39
N VAL A 160 6.47 -5.30 19.28
CA VAL A 160 7.71 -5.65 20.01
C VAL A 160 8.66 -6.56 19.23
N LEU A 161 8.13 -7.40 18.34
CA LEU A 161 8.94 -8.27 17.47
C LEU A 161 9.43 -7.55 16.21
N GLY A 162 8.86 -6.38 15.91
CA GLY A 162 9.21 -5.54 14.77
C GLY A 162 8.67 -6.06 13.44
N LYS A 163 8.84 -5.26 12.37
CA LYS A 163 8.46 -5.64 11.00
C LYS A 163 9.43 -6.65 10.34
N ALA A 164 10.44 -7.12 11.06
CA ALA A 164 11.30 -8.19 10.56
C ALA A 164 10.46 -9.47 10.46
N GLY A 165 10.44 -10.11 9.28
CA GLY A 165 9.63 -11.32 9.05
C GLY A 165 9.82 -12.33 10.17
N TRP A 166 8.72 -12.97 10.60
CA TRP A 166 8.70 -13.82 11.80
C TRP A 166 9.81 -14.87 11.83
N GLU A 167 10.28 -15.37 10.68
CA GLU A 167 11.44 -16.29 10.63
C GLU A 167 12.72 -15.67 11.21
N GLN A 168 13.03 -14.41 10.88
CA GLN A 168 14.17 -13.69 11.47
C GLN A 168 13.91 -13.35 12.93
N ALA A 169 12.70 -12.88 13.24
CA ALA A 169 12.32 -12.56 14.62
C ALA A 169 12.45 -13.80 15.51
N VAL A 170 12.07 -14.99 15.03
CA VAL A 170 12.00 -16.25 15.78
C VAL A 170 13.35 -16.95 15.87
N ASN A 171 14.09 -17.07 14.76
CA ASN A 171 15.45 -17.61 14.81
C ASN A 171 16.37 -16.74 15.67
N GLN A 172 15.98 -15.49 15.92
CA GLN A 172 16.63 -14.58 16.86
C GLN A 172 15.78 -14.30 18.10
N LEU A 173 14.66 -14.99 18.35
CA LEU A 173 13.72 -14.62 19.44
C LEU A 173 14.45 -14.69 20.77
N HIS A 174 15.24 -15.75 20.97
CA HIS A 174 16.09 -15.96 22.15
C HIS A 174 17.20 -14.90 22.31
N LYS A 175 17.49 -14.13 21.26
CA LYS A 175 18.45 -13.01 21.25
C LYS A 175 17.76 -11.65 21.38
N LEU A 176 16.44 -11.57 21.23
CA LEU A 176 15.70 -10.32 21.34
C LEU A 176 15.63 -9.86 22.79
N PRO A 177 15.83 -8.56 23.05
CA PRO A 177 15.55 -7.99 24.36
C PRO A 177 14.09 -8.21 24.75
N GLY A 178 13.86 -8.86 25.89
CA GLY A 178 12.51 -9.17 26.36
C GLY A 178 11.95 -10.52 25.90
N TYR A 179 12.76 -11.42 25.31
CA TYR A 179 12.35 -12.81 25.04
C TYR A 179 11.68 -13.50 26.23
N GLU A 180 12.21 -13.32 27.44
CA GLU A 180 11.64 -13.85 28.68
C GLU A 180 10.18 -13.39 28.90
N LEU A 181 9.81 -12.21 28.39
CA LEU A 181 8.46 -11.67 28.42
C LEU A 181 7.54 -12.33 27.38
N ALA A 182 8.10 -12.88 26.31
CA ALA A 182 7.39 -13.61 25.26
C ALA A 182 7.16 -15.09 25.63
N LYS A 183 7.93 -15.68 26.54
CA LYS A 183 7.81 -17.09 26.95
C LYS A 183 6.39 -17.57 27.30
N PRO A 184 5.52 -16.77 27.95
CA PRO A 184 4.13 -17.17 28.19
C PRO A 184 3.34 -17.47 26.91
N VAL A 185 3.73 -16.81 25.80
CA VAL A 185 3.15 -16.95 24.46
C VAL A 185 3.93 -17.96 23.60
N PHE A 186 5.26 -17.86 23.60
CA PHE A 186 6.16 -18.65 22.77
C PHE A 186 7.17 -19.41 23.67
N PRO A 187 6.88 -20.65 24.09
CA PRO A 187 7.78 -21.47 24.90
C PRO A 187 9.08 -21.83 24.17
N GLU A 188 10.05 -22.42 24.87
CA GLU A 188 11.42 -22.65 24.34
C GLU A 188 11.49 -23.54 23.09
N ASN A 189 10.53 -24.44 22.88
CA ASN A 189 10.43 -25.27 21.67
C ASN A 189 9.74 -24.58 20.47
N SER A 190 9.36 -23.30 20.60
CA SER A 190 8.61 -22.57 19.57
C SER A 190 9.36 -22.48 18.24
N ALA A 191 10.70 -22.43 18.23
CA ALA A 191 11.46 -22.30 16.99
C ALA A 191 11.30 -23.52 16.06
N GLU A 192 11.35 -24.73 16.62
CA GLU A 192 11.09 -25.97 15.88
C GLU A 192 9.63 -26.03 15.44
N GLN A 193 8.71 -25.65 16.34
CA GLN A 193 7.28 -25.62 16.04
C GLN A 193 6.94 -24.65 14.90
N LEU A 194 7.55 -23.46 14.88
CA LEU A 194 7.31 -22.48 13.83
C LEU A 194 7.80 -22.96 12.47
N LYS A 195 8.95 -23.65 12.42
CA LYS A 195 9.47 -24.23 11.19
C LYS A 195 8.55 -25.33 10.66
N GLU A 196 8.09 -26.23 11.53
CA GLU A 196 7.19 -27.32 11.17
C GLU A 196 5.83 -26.79 10.71
N LEU A 197 5.24 -25.85 11.46
CA LEU A 197 3.96 -25.24 11.14
C LEU A 197 3.99 -24.41 9.85
N SER A 198 5.07 -23.67 9.61
CA SER A 198 5.28 -22.97 8.34
C SER A 198 5.29 -23.95 7.16
N GLY A 199 5.92 -25.12 7.34
CA GLY A 199 5.90 -26.20 6.36
C GLY A 199 4.49 -26.74 6.08
N LEU A 200 3.67 -26.93 7.11
CA LEU A 200 2.27 -27.36 6.98
C LEU A 200 1.41 -26.31 6.25
N ILE A 201 1.58 -25.03 6.58
CA ILE A 201 0.88 -23.93 5.91
C ILE A 201 1.32 -23.84 4.44
N ALA A 202 2.62 -23.97 4.15
CA ALA A 202 3.11 -24.01 2.76
C ALA A 202 2.63 -25.25 1.98
N GLU A 203 2.42 -26.38 2.66
CA GLU A 203 1.81 -27.56 2.03
C GLU A 203 0.34 -27.36 1.69
N SER A 204 -0.39 -26.57 2.49
CA SER A 204 -1.79 -26.21 2.21
C SER A 204 -1.97 -25.50 0.86
N GLU A 205 -0.95 -24.78 0.39
CA GLU A 205 -0.93 -24.14 -0.92
C GLU A 205 -1.17 -25.15 -2.05
N ARG A 206 -0.49 -26.30 -1.98
CA ARG A 206 -0.60 -27.35 -3.01
C ARG A 206 -1.99 -27.97 -3.04
N LEU A 207 -2.57 -28.17 -1.86
CA LEU A 207 -3.88 -28.82 -1.71
C LEU A 207 -5.03 -27.93 -2.19
N LEU A 208 -4.93 -26.64 -1.91
CA LEU A 208 -5.96 -25.67 -2.24
C LEU A 208 -5.72 -24.98 -3.61
N GLY A 209 -4.59 -25.28 -4.28
CA GLY A 209 -4.19 -24.60 -5.52
C GLY A 209 -4.00 -23.11 -5.31
N LEU A 210 -3.39 -22.73 -4.18
CA LEU A 210 -3.21 -21.34 -3.74
C LEU A 210 -1.75 -20.92 -3.85
N GLU A 211 -1.56 -19.61 -3.86
CA GLU A 211 -0.28 -18.97 -3.54
C GLU A 211 -0.52 -18.03 -2.36
N LEU A 212 0.25 -18.23 -1.29
CA LEU A 212 0.38 -17.31 -0.17
C LEU A 212 1.73 -16.61 -0.30
N THR A 213 1.80 -15.34 0.11
CA THR A 213 3.11 -14.70 0.26
C THR A 213 3.79 -15.25 1.51
N ASP A 214 5.12 -15.29 1.51
CA ASP A 214 5.87 -15.70 2.70
C ASP A 214 5.47 -14.87 3.93
N GLU A 215 5.26 -13.55 3.75
CA GLU A 215 4.77 -12.67 4.83
C GLU A 215 3.44 -13.15 5.42
N MET A 216 2.53 -13.62 4.58
CA MET A 216 1.26 -14.19 5.02
C MET A 216 1.44 -15.56 5.67
N VAL A 217 2.26 -16.44 5.10
CA VAL A 217 2.61 -17.73 5.73
C VAL A 217 3.18 -17.48 7.12
N PHE A 218 4.09 -16.52 7.27
CA PHE A 218 4.70 -16.13 8.52
C PHE A 218 3.68 -15.57 9.53
N SER A 219 2.83 -14.65 9.08
CA SER A 219 1.76 -14.08 9.91
C SER A 219 0.82 -15.18 10.43
N LEU A 220 0.39 -16.08 9.55
CA LEU A 220 -0.45 -17.22 9.91
C LEU A 220 0.26 -18.18 10.87
N THR A 221 1.55 -18.45 10.64
CA THR A 221 2.35 -19.33 11.51
C THR A 221 2.40 -18.78 12.93
N GLY A 222 2.71 -17.49 13.10
CA GLY A 222 2.70 -16.84 14.41
C GLY A 222 1.32 -16.85 15.06
N GLN A 223 0.27 -16.54 14.29
CA GLN A 223 -1.12 -16.51 14.75
C GLN A 223 -1.61 -17.89 15.20
N PHE A 224 -1.27 -18.96 14.48
CA PHE A 224 -1.69 -20.31 14.78
C PHE A 224 -0.91 -20.93 15.93
N LEU A 225 0.38 -20.61 16.08
CA LEU A 225 1.12 -21.00 17.27
C LEU A 225 0.59 -20.28 18.52
N LEU A 226 0.29 -18.98 18.43
CA LEU A 226 -0.40 -18.23 19.47
C LEU A 226 -1.73 -18.89 19.83
N THR A 227 -2.51 -19.27 18.82
CA THR A 227 -3.80 -19.95 18.99
C THR A 227 -3.63 -21.27 19.73
N ALA A 228 -2.68 -22.11 19.31
CA ALA A 228 -2.37 -23.36 19.99
C ALA A 228 -1.98 -23.14 21.46
N ARG A 229 -1.21 -22.09 21.76
CA ARG A 229 -0.88 -21.72 23.14
C ARG A 229 -2.11 -21.32 23.95
N ARG A 230 -3.04 -20.57 23.37
CA ARG A 230 -4.31 -20.21 24.02
C ARG A 230 -5.16 -21.47 24.32
N ILE A 231 -5.20 -22.41 23.40
CA ILE A 231 -5.90 -23.70 23.57
C ILE A 231 -5.29 -24.52 24.73
N GLN A 232 -3.96 -24.61 24.81
CA GLN A 232 -3.26 -25.26 25.94
C GLN A 232 -3.61 -24.65 27.31
N LEU A 233 -3.98 -23.37 27.35
CA LEU A 233 -4.42 -22.67 28.55
C LEU A 233 -5.94 -22.79 28.81
N GLY A 234 -6.65 -23.61 28.02
CA GLY A 234 -8.11 -23.74 28.07
C GLY A 234 -8.87 -22.51 27.56
N ARG A 235 -8.22 -21.67 26.73
CA ARG A 235 -8.78 -20.44 26.16
C ARG A 235 -9.15 -20.69 24.69
N VAL A 236 -10.37 -21.18 24.50
CA VAL A 236 -10.90 -21.52 23.17
C VAL A 236 -11.82 -20.43 22.65
N ILE A 237 -11.84 -20.25 21.34
CA ILE A 237 -12.79 -19.37 20.67
C ILE A 237 -14.18 -20.03 20.60
N SER A 238 -15.21 -19.20 20.51
CA SER A 238 -16.56 -19.65 20.21
C SER A 238 -16.91 -19.21 18.80
N VAL A 239 -17.40 -20.14 17.98
CA VAL A 239 -17.95 -19.86 16.64
C VAL A 239 -19.39 -20.34 16.62
N ASP A 240 -20.29 -19.55 16.04
CA ASP A 240 -21.69 -19.94 15.88
C ASP A 240 -21.82 -21.19 14.99
N GLU A 241 -22.70 -22.11 15.35
CA GLU A 241 -22.83 -23.41 14.68
C GLU A 241 -23.30 -23.26 13.22
N ASP A 242 -24.13 -22.25 12.91
CA ASP A 242 -24.55 -22.02 11.53
C ASP A 242 -23.39 -21.46 10.69
N GLU A 243 -22.54 -20.62 11.26
CA GLU A 243 -21.31 -20.18 10.60
C GLU A 243 -20.33 -21.35 10.40
N LEU A 244 -20.18 -22.22 11.41
CA LEU A 244 -19.30 -23.39 11.32
C LEU A 244 -19.77 -24.34 10.19
N LYS A 245 -21.08 -24.52 10.01
CA LYS A 245 -21.62 -25.29 8.86
C LYS A 245 -21.26 -24.67 7.51
N VAL A 246 -21.24 -23.34 7.40
CA VAL A 246 -20.80 -22.65 6.17
C VAL A 246 -19.32 -22.88 5.95
N LEU A 247 -18.50 -22.70 6.98
CA LEU A 247 -17.04 -22.90 6.91
C LEU A 247 -16.67 -24.33 6.52
N ARG A 248 -17.34 -25.35 7.08
CA ARG A 248 -17.13 -26.77 6.74
C ARG A 248 -17.28 -27.10 5.24
N ARG A 249 -18.03 -26.29 4.50
CA ARG A 249 -18.24 -26.47 3.05
C ARG A 249 -17.15 -25.80 2.20
N MET A 250 -16.33 -24.94 2.80
CA MET A 250 -15.26 -24.24 2.11
C MET A 250 -14.07 -25.19 1.93
N PRO A 251 -13.40 -25.18 0.76
CA PRO A 251 -12.16 -25.95 0.54
C PRO A 251 -11.11 -25.69 1.63
N GLU A 252 -10.99 -24.43 2.06
CA GLU A 252 -10.06 -23.95 3.08
C GLU A 252 -10.20 -24.69 4.41
N TYR A 253 -11.38 -25.22 4.74
CA TYR A 253 -11.61 -25.98 5.96
C TYR A 253 -10.80 -27.27 6.00
N THR A 254 -10.63 -27.92 4.85
CA THR A 254 -9.83 -29.16 4.76
C THR A 254 -8.37 -28.88 5.10
N ALA A 255 -7.83 -27.76 4.62
CA ALA A 255 -6.46 -27.39 4.94
C ALA A 255 -6.31 -26.90 6.38
N ALA A 256 -7.26 -26.11 6.87
CA ALA A 256 -7.29 -25.71 8.28
C ALA A 256 -7.28 -26.92 9.21
N ARG A 257 -8.01 -27.98 8.85
CA ARG A 257 -8.05 -29.24 9.61
C ARG A 257 -6.70 -29.94 9.64
N GLN A 258 -5.99 -30.02 8.53
CA GLN A 258 -4.65 -30.63 8.49
C GLN A 258 -3.63 -29.83 9.30
N ILE A 259 -3.70 -28.50 9.23
CA ILE A 259 -2.85 -27.63 10.06
C ILE A 259 -3.18 -27.85 11.54
N ALA A 260 -4.47 -27.98 11.88
CA ALA A 260 -4.91 -28.29 13.24
C ALA A 260 -4.39 -29.66 13.72
N GLU A 261 -4.49 -30.71 12.91
CA GLU A 261 -3.95 -32.05 13.21
C GLU A 261 -2.43 -32.02 13.42
N GLY A 262 -1.70 -31.23 12.62
CA GLY A 262 -0.28 -30.98 12.84
C GLY A 262 -0.01 -30.31 14.18
N LEU A 263 -0.78 -29.27 14.52
CA LEU A 263 -0.68 -28.60 15.82
C LEU A 263 -1.02 -29.55 16.99
N GLU A 264 -2.00 -30.43 16.86
CA GLU A 264 -2.32 -31.46 17.86
C GLU A 264 -1.10 -32.35 18.13
N SER A 265 -0.44 -32.83 17.06
CA SER A 265 0.77 -33.64 17.16
C SER A 265 1.92 -32.89 17.84
N MET A 266 2.10 -31.61 17.51
CA MET A 266 3.20 -30.79 18.03
C MET A 266 3.00 -30.31 19.47
N THR A 267 1.75 -30.16 19.91
CA THR A 267 1.41 -29.56 21.21
C THR A 267 0.80 -30.54 22.21
N GLY A 268 0.40 -31.74 21.75
CA GLY A 268 -0.27 -32.76 22.55
C GLY A 268 -1.66 -32.36 23.03
N SER A 269 -2.24 -31.29 22.49
CA SER A 269 -3.54 -30.75 22.89
C SER A 269 -4.53 -30.86 21.75
N ALA A 270 -5.71 -31.43 22.03
CA ALA A 270 -6.79 -31.51 21.04
C ALA A 270 -7.23 -30.10 20.61
N ILE A 271 -7.46 -29.92 19.32
CA ILE A 271 -7.92 -28.66 18.72
C ILE A 271 -9.43 -28.77 18.48
N PRO A 272 -10.26 -28.03 19.22
CA PRO A 272 -11.72 -28.04 19.03
C PRO A 272 -12.15 -27.63 17.62
N GLU A 273 -13.35 -28.01 17.24
CA GLU A 273 -13.86 -27.74 15.89
C GLU A 273 -14.04 -26.24 15.63
N GLU A 274 -14.41 -25.46 16.65
CA GLU A 274 -14.51 -24.00 16.55
C GLU A 274 -13.16 -23.36 16.21
N GLU A 275 -12.04 -23.95 16.66
CA GLU A 275 -10.69 -23.48 16.34
C GLU A 275 -10.31 -23.80 14.90
N VAL A 276 -10.71 -24.97 14.39
CA VAL A 276 -10.59 -25.28 12.95
C VAL A 276 -11.38 -24.27 12.12
N GLY A 277 -12.58 -23.90 12.57
CA GLY A 277 -13.38 -22.82 11.98
C GLY A 277 -12.63 -21.48 11.97
N TYR A 278 -12.04 -21.09 13.10
CA TYR A 278 -11.23 -19.87 13.22
C TYR A 278 -10.01 -19.85 12.29
N MET A 279 -9.30 -20.98 12.18
CA MET A 279 -8.19 -21.13 11.24
C MET A 279 -8.66 -21.02 9.79
N THR A 280 -9.83 -21.59 9.48
CA THR A 280 -10.47 -21.46 8.15
C THR A 280 -10.75 -19.99 7.81
N MET A 281 -11.26 -19.20 8.76
CA MET A 281 -11.49 -17.76 8.56
C MET A 281 -10.18 -17.02 8.18
N HIS A 282 -9.06 -17.37 8.83
CA HIS A 282 -7.75 -16.79 8.54
C HIS A 282 -7.25 -17.17 7.14
N LEU A 283 -7.38 -18.45 6.75
CA LEU A 283 -6.99 -18.90 5.41
C LEU A 283 -7.83 -18.22 4.32
N LEU A 284 -9.13 -18.03 4.54
CA LEU A 284 -10.02 -17.30 3.63
C LEU A 284 -9.60 -15.83 3.44
N GLY A 285 -9.16 -15.16 4.52
CA GLY A 285 -8.68 -13.78 4.47
C GLY A 285 -7.26 -13.61 3.91
N ALA A 286 -6.45 -14.68 4.02
CA ALA A 286 -5.05 -14.71 3.62
C ALA A 286 -4.80 -14.98 2.13
N ARG A 287 -5.78 -15.59 1.45
CA ARG A 287 -5.67 -16.06 0.07
C ARG A 287 -5.34 -14.91 -0.89
N LEU A 288 -4.29 -15.03 -1.71
CA LEU A 288 -3.84 -13.95 -2.59
C LEU A 288 -4.10 -14.19 -4.08
N ASN A 289 -4.05 -15.42 -4.58
CA ASN A 289 -4.31 -15.73 -5.99
C ASN A 289 -5.27 -16.90 -6.18
N TRP A 290 -6.11 -16.79 -7.21
CA TRP A 290 -6.98 -17.86 -7.72
C TRP A 290 -6.40 -18.35 -9.04
N MET A 291 -6.02 -19.64 -9.12
CA MET A 291 -5.68 -20.26 -10.42
C MET A 291 -6.90 -20.83 -11.17
N ASP A 292 -8.10 -20.83 -10.60
CA ASP A 292 -9.32 -21.28 -11.31
C ASP A 292 -10.59 -20.54 -10.85
N PRO A 293 -11.01 -19.43 -11.52
CA PRO A 293 -12.09 -18.51 -11.13
C PRO A 293 -13.49 -19.13 -10.95
N LEU A 294 -13.69 -20.42 -11.22
CA LEU A 294 -15.02 -21.02 -11.40
C LEU A 294 -15.22 -22.39 -10.72
N ALA A 295 -14.20 -22.94 -10.06
CA ALA A 295 -14.30 -24.25 -9.40
C ALA A 295 -14.72 -24.14 -7.92
N GLY A 296 -15.95 -23.65 -7.65
CA GLY A 296 -16.46 -23.65 -6.28
C GLY A 296 -17.91 -23.17 -6.14
N THR A 297 -18.63 -23.79 -5.20
CA THR A 297 -20.00 -23.41 -4.76
C THR A 297 -19.98 -22.21 -3.82
N ASP A 298 -19.14 -21.20 -4.09
CA ASP A 298 -19.07 -20.01 -3.25
C ASP A 298 -20.22 -19.06 -3.61
N GLU A 299 -21.27 -19.08 -2.80
CA GLU A 299 -22.46 -18.24 -2.96
C GLU A 299 -22.10 -16.74 -2.98
N MET A 300 -20.97 -16.33 -2.39
CA MET A 300 -20.52 -14.94 -2.38
C MET A 300 -19.89 -14.46 -3.69
N LEU A 301 -19.51 -15.36 -4.59
CA LEU A 301 -18.85 -14.99 -5.84
C LEU A 301 -19.74 -14.12 -6.74
N GLY A 302 -21.05 -14.40 -6.77
CA GLY A 302 -22.02 -13.61 -7.55
C GLY A 302 -22.14 -12.16 -7.06
N PRO A 303 -22.46 -11.92 -5.77
CA PRO A 303 -22.45 -10.58 -5.19
C PRO A 303 -21.12 -9.84 -5.36
N LEU A 304 -19.98 -10.52 -5.21
CA LEU A 304 -18.66 -9.91 -5.41
C LEU A 304 -18.44 -9.49 -6.87
N LYS A 305 -18.83 -10.32 -7.85
CA LYS A 305 -18.79 -9.97 -9.28
C LYS A 305 -19.60 -8.71 -9.58
N ASN A 306 -20.79 -8.59 -8.99
CA ASN A 306 -21.62 -7.40 -9.14
C ASN A 306 -20.99 -6.18 -8.47
N ALA A 307 -20.41 -6.32 -7.28
CA ALA A 307 -19.69 -5.23 -6.62
C ALA A 307 -18.49 -4.76 -7.45
N ALA A 308 -17.67 -5.68 -7.98
CA ALA A 308 -16.53 -5.36 -8.85
C ALA A 308 -16.96 -4.57 -10.10
N ARG A 309 -18.08 -4.98 -10.71
CA ARG A 309 -18.69 -4.27 -11.85
C ARG A 309 -19.08 -2.85 -11.48
N GLU A 310 -19.90 -2.69 -10.44
CA GLU A 310 -20.39 -1.38 -10.01
C GLU A 310 -19.23 -0.47 -9.55
N MET A 311 -18.20 -1.02 -8.91
CA MET A 311 -16.99 -0.28 -8.53
C MET A 311 -16.23 0.21 -9.75
N THR A 312 -16.12 -0.62 -10.79
CA THR A 312 -15.45 -0.24 -12.04
C THR A 312 -16.23 0.84 -12.77
N ASP A 313 -17.57 0.74 -12.82
CA ASP A 313 -18.44 1.79 -13.35
C ASP A 313 -18.29 3.11 -12.58
N ALA A 314 -18.25 3.04 -11.24
CA ALA A 314 -18.05 4.19 -10.39
C ALA A 314 -16.68 4.82 -10.64
N PHE A 315 -15.63 4.02 -10.75
CA PHE A 315 -14.27 4.49 -10.99
C PHE A 315 -14.16 5.19 -12.35
N GLN A 316 -14.68 4.60 -13.42
CA GLN A 316 -14.73 5.23 -14.74
C GLN A 316 -15.47 6.57 -14.71
N ARG A 317 -16.59 6.64 -13.98
CA ARG A 317 -17.36 7.87 -13.84
C ARG A 317 -16.61 8.96 -13.07
N TYR A 318 -15.99 8.62 -11.94
CA TYR A 318 -15.28 9.60 -11.10
C TYR A 318 -13.94 10.03 -11.70
N ALA A 319 -13.23 9.12 -12.35
CA ALA A 319 -11.96 9.39 -13.02
C ALA A 319 -12.13 9.91 -14.46
N CYS A 320 -13.38 10.00 -14.95
CA CYS A 320 -13.78 10.49 -16.28
C CYS A 320 -12.98 9.83 -17.42
N LEU A 321 -12.92 8.50 -17.38
CA LEU A 321 -12.10 7.70 -18.28
C LEU A 321 -12.84 6.48 -18.82
N PHE A 322 -12.32 5.93 -19.91
CA PHE A 322 -12.89 4.77 -20.56
C PHE A 322 -11.91 3.61 -20.49
N LEU A 323 -12.21 2.60 -19.67
CA LEU A 323 -11.34 1.45 -19.51
C LEU A 323 -11.64 0.40 -20.59
N PRO A 324 -10.73 0.15 -21.55
CA PRO A 324 -10.86 -0.99 -22.45
C PRO A 324 -10.61 -2.30 -21.69
N ASN A 325 -11.23 -3.41 -22.12
CA ASN A 325 -11.10 -4.75 -21.51
C ASN A 325 -11.49 -4.81 -20.02
N ARG A 326 -12.64 -4.23 -19.71
CA ARG A 326 -13.23 -4.15 -18.37
C ARG A 326 -13.33 -5.51 -17.68
N GLU A 327 -13.66 -6.56 -18.42
CA GLU A 327 -13.85 -7.92 -17.88
C GLU A 327 -12.57 -8.42 -17.19
N VAL A 328 -11.41 -8.20 -17.80
CA VAL A 328 -10.11 -8.62 -17.23
C VAL A 328 -9.78 -7.82 -15.97
N MET A 329 -10.17 -6.54 -15.93
CA MET A 329 -9.98 -5.72 -14.74
C MET A 329 -10.88 -6.18 -13.60
N GLU A 330 -12.14 -6.49 -13.88
CA GLU A 330 -13.08 -7.02 -12.89
C GLU A 330 -12.60 -8.34 -12.33
N GLU A 331 -12.10 -9.24 -13.17
CA GLU A 331 -11.50 -10.51 -12.74
C GLU A 331 -10.31 -10.27 -11.81
N ASN A 332 -9.40 -9.36 -12.17
CA ASN A 332 -8.26 -9.01 -11.30
C ASN A 332 -8.68 -8.33 -10.00
N LEU A 333 -9.76 -7.54 -10.01
CA LEU A 333 -10.30 -6.93 -8.81
C LEU A 333 -10.90 -8.00 -7.88
N LEU A 334 -11.56 -9.01 -8.44
CA LEU A 334 -12.15 -10.12 -7.68
C LEU A 334 -11.12 -10.95 -6.93
N VAL A 335 -9.92 -11.11 -7.49
CA VAL A 335 -8.79 -11.76 -6.82
C VAL A 335 -8.51 -11.11 -5.46
N HIS A 336 -8.68 -9.80 -5.34
CA HIS A 336 -8.52 -9.08 -4.07
C HIS A 336 -9.82 -8.96 -3.26
N LEU A 337 -10.97 -8.71 -3.91
CA LEU A 337 -12.23 -8.46 -3.21
C LEU A 337 -12.73 -9.67 -2.42
N LYS A 338 -12.53 -10.91 -2.90
CA LYS A 338 -12.97 -12.09 -2.15
C LYS A 338 -12.19 -12.25 -0.83
N PRO A 339 -10.85 -12.25 -0.82
CA PRO A 339 -10.10 -12.24 0.43
C PRO A 339 -10.44 -11.05 1.32
N ALA A 340 -10.54 -9.84 0.75
CA ALA A 340 -10.94 -8.64 1.49
C ALA A 340 -12.31 -8.80 2.15
N TYR A 341 -13.29 -9.40 1.47
CA TYR A 341 -14.61 -9.65 2.02
C TYR A 341 -14.53 -10.48 3.31
N TYR A 342 -13.75 -11.56 3.30
CA TYR A 342 -13.60 -12.41 4.49
C TYR A 342 -12.77 -11.75 5.57
N ARG A 343 -11.69 -11.03 5.22
CA ARG A 343 -10.92 -10.22 6.18
C ARG A 343 -11.82 -9.24 6.90
N ILE A 344 -12.58 -8.47 6.14
CA ILE A 344 -13.53 -7.52 6.66
C ILE A 344 -14.55 -8.27 7.50
N ARG A 345 -15.34 -9.21 6.95
CA ARG A 345 -16.39 -9.98 7.66
C ARG A 345 -15.94 -10.47 9.03
N TYR A 346 -14.77 -11.11 9.12
CA TYR A 346 -14.24 -11.68 10.37
C TYR A 346 -13.41 -10.69 11.21
N GLY A 347 -13.18 -9.48 10.71
CA GLY A 347 -12.39 -8.44 11.37
C GLY A 347 -10.92 -8.84 11.51
N LEU A 348 -10.35 -9.42 10.46
CA LEU A 348 -8.93 -9.72 10.33
C LEU A 348 -8.26 -8.46 9.77
N GLU A 349 -7.42 -7.82 10.59
CA GLU A 349 -6.70 -6.61 10.20
C GLU A 349 -5.33 -6.99 9.66
N TYR A 350 -5.07 -6.63 8.40
CA TYR A 350 -3.77 -6.75 7.78
C TYR A 350 -3.31 -5.35 7.36
N GLU A 351 -2.22 -4.86 7.93
CA GLU A 351 -1.65 -3.59 7.52
C GLU A 351 -1.05 -3.71 6.11
N ASN A 352 -1.37 -2.78 5.23
CA ASN A 352 -0.68 -2.70 3.95
C ASN A 352 0.66 -1.97 4.16
N PRO A 353 1.82 -2.63 4.02
CA PRO A 353 3.12 -1.99 4.22
C PRO A 353 3.41 -0.87 3.22
N LEU A 354 2.72 -0.87 2.07
CA LEU A 354 2.84 0.12 1.01
C LEU A 354 1.86 1.29 1.16
N LEU A 355 1.02 1.32 2.20
CA LEU A 355 -0.02 2.33 2.39
C LEU A 355 0.52 3.76 2.25
N GLU A 356 1.55 4.11 3.01
CA GLU A 356 2.13 5.46 3.00
C GLU A 356 2.80 5.81 1.66
N ASN A 357 3.41 4.82 1.00
CA ASN A 357 3.98 4.99 -0.33
C ASN A 357 2.89 5.22 -1.39
N ILE A 358 1.78 4.50 -1.30
CA ILE A 358 0.65 4.64 -2.22
C ILE A 358 -0.04 5.98 -1.99
N ARG A 359 -0.27 6.36 -0.73
CA ARG A 359 -0.85 7.67 -0.39
C ARG A 359 0.03 8.83 -0.87
N SER A 360 1.35 8.73 -0.73
CA SER A 360 2.26 9.82 -1.14
C SER A 360 2.51 9.88 -2.65
N LYS A 361 2.70 8.74 -3.33
CA LYS A 361 3.02 8.68 -4.76
C LYS A 361 1.78 8.59 -5.69
N TYR A 362 0.66 8.10 -5.18
CA TYR A 362 -0.57 7.82 -5.94
C TYR A 362 -1.82 8.34 -5.26
N GLY A 363 -1.70 9.46 -4.52
CA GLY A 363 -2.79 10.03 -3.72
C GLY A 363 -4.07 10.28 -4.53
N GLU A 364 -3.95 10.70 -5.79
CA GLU A 364 -5.11 10.89 -6.68
C GLU A 364 -5.87 9.59 -6.97
N VAL A 365 -5.16 8.47 -7.21
CA VAL A 365 -5.78 7.17 -7.48
C VAL A 365 -6.41 6.63 -6.20
N PHE A 366 -5.77 6.86 -5.06
CA PHE A 366 -6.26 6.46 -3.74
C PHE A 366 -7.62 7.10 -3.41
N GLU A 367 -7.79 8.41 -3.63
CA GLU A 367 -9.07 9.09 -3.39
C GLU A 367 -10.16 8.65 -4.38
N LEU A 368 -9.80 8.43 -5.65
CA LEU A 368 -10.74 7.89 -6.64
C LEU A 368 -11.19 6.46 -6.31
N ALA A 369 -10.26 5.60 -5.86
CA ALA A 369 -10.56 4.25 -5.40
C ALA A 369 -11.50 4.28 -4.18
N ARG A 370 -11.23 5.14 -3.20
CA ARG A 370 -12.10 5.35 -2.03
C ARG A 370 -13.52 5.69 -2.44
N ARG A 371 -13.68 6.63 -3.37
CA ARG A 371 -15.02 7.05 -3.83
C ARG A 371 -15.74 5.95 -4.61
N SER A 372 -14.97 5.08 -5.26
CA SER A 372 -15.49 3.97 -6.07
C SER A 372 -15.82 2.73 -5.25
N ALA A 373 -15.37 2.64 -4.00
CA ALA A 373 -15.54 1.47 -3.13
C ALA A 373 -16.97 1.26 -2.59
N GLY A 374 -17.88 2.22 -2.77
CA GLY A 374 -19.24 2.21 -2.20
C GLY A 374 -20.04 0.91 -2.42
N PRO A 375 -20.05 0.29 -3.62
CA PRO A 375 -20.74 -0.99 -3.85
C PRO A 375 -20.22 -2.12 -2.96
N PHE A 376 -18.89 -2.18 -2.76
CA PHE A 376 -18.28 -3.18 -1.90
C PHE A 376 -18.49 -2.88 -0.41
N GLU A 377 -18.44 -1.61 -0.01
CA GLU A 377 -18.81 -1.18 1.35
C GLU A 377 -20.25 -1.54 1.70
N LYS A 378 -21.18 -1.44 0.73
CA LYS A 378 -22.57 -1.86 0.90
C LYS A 378 -22.68 -3.38 1.06
N LEU A 379 -21.88 -4.14 0.32
CA LEU A 379 -21.86 -5.60 0.41
C LEU A 379 -21.31 -6.10 1.76
N VAL A 380 -20.23 -5.49 2.25
CA VAL A 380 -19.59 -5.87 3.54
C VAL A 380 -20.26 -5.23 4.77
N GLY A 381 -21.17 -4.27 4.55
CA GLY A 381 -21.93 -3.59 5.61
C GLY A 381 -21.12 -2.61 6.45
N ARG A 382 -19.92 -2.20 6.01
CA ARG A 382 -19.06 -1.25 6.71
C ARG A 382 -18.17 -0.47 5.75
N ARG A 383 -17.63 0.66 6.24
CA ARG A 383 -16.61 1.43 5.52
C ARG A 383 -15.29 0.67 5.46
N LEU A 384 -14.58 0.80 4.35
CA LEU A 384 -13.23 0.26 4.21
C LEU A 384 -12.23 1.16 4.93
N ASP A 385 -11.25 0.53 5.57
CA ASP A 385 -10.10 1.24 6.11
C ASP A 385 -9.12 1.66 5.00
N ASP A 386 -8.13 2.45 5.38
CA ASP A 386 -7.14 2.98 4.44
C ASP A 386 -6.28 1.86 3.81
N SER A 387 -6.06 0.75 4.52
CA SER A 387 -5.28 -0.39 4.02
C SER A 387 -6.00 -1.09 2.86
N GLU A 388 -7.29 -1.36 3.00
CA GLU A 388 -8.12 -1.95 1.93
C GLU A 388 -8.30 -0.99 0.76
N ILE A 389 -8.51 0.32 1.02
CA ILE A 389 -8.51 1.34 -0.05
C ILE A 389 -7.17 1.38 -0.79
N SER A 390 -6.05 1.20 -0.09
CA SER A 390 -4.72 1.19 -0.70
C SER A 390 -4.55 0.04 -1.69
N TYR A 391 -5.01 -1.16 -1.34
CA TYR A 391 -5.00 -2.28 -2.28
C TYR A 391 -5.89 -2.03 -3.49
N LEU A 392 -7.11 -1.51 -3.30
CA LEU A 392 -7.96 -1.11 -4.42
C LEU A 392 -7.26 -0.09 -5.33
N ALA A 393 -6.57 0.89 -4.75
CA ALA A 393 -5.81 1.88 -5.50
C ALA A 393 -4.67 1.25 -6.31
N MET A 394 -4.02 0.18 -5.82
CA MET A 394 -3.03 -0.58 -6.60
C MET A 394 -3.66 -1.24 -7.82
N HIS A 395 -4.83 -1.87 -7.67
CA HIS A 395 -5.54 -2.51 -8.77
C HIS A 395 -5.96 -1.49 -9.83
N PHE A 396 -6.60 -0.38 -9.43
CA PHE A 396 -7.01 0.68 -10.35
C PHE A 396 -5.79 1.36 -10.99
N GLY A 397 -4.77 1.70 -10.22
CA GLY A 397 -3.57 2.39 -10.69
C GLY A 397 -2.75 1.59 -11.71
N GLY A 398 -2.68 0.26 -11.54
CA GLY A 398 -2.04 -0.63 -12.51
C GLY A 398 -2.70 -0.63 -13.89
N TRP A 399 -4.01 -0.33 -13.95
CA TRP A 399 -4.77 -0.28 -15.20
C TRP A 399 -4.71 1.07 -15.90
N LEU A 400 -4.67 2.19 -15.17
CA LEU A 400 -4.56 3.54 -15.73
C LEU A 400 -3.33 3.73 -16.63
N ARG A 401 -2.23 3.08 -16.27
CA ARG A 401 -0.96 3.12 -17.02
C ARG A 401 -1.02 2.46 -18.39
N ARG A 402 -2.08 1.71 -18.70
CA ARG A 402 -2.24 0.96 -19.95
C ARG A 402 -2.92 1.77 -21.06
N GLU A 403 -3.52 2.93 -20.76
CA GLU A 403 -4.39 3.66 -21.69
C GLU A 403 -3.66 4.41 -22.82
N ASN A 404 -2.33 4.58 -22.73
CA ASN A 404 -1.53 5.35 -23.70
C ASN A 404 -0.56 4.53 -24.57
N THR A 405 -0.67 3.22 -24.53
CA THR A 405 0.07 2.32 -25.42
C THR A 405 -0.98 1.56 -26.20
N GLN A 406 -0.90 1.56 -27.55
CA GLN A 406 -1.45 0.42 -28.31
C GLN A 406 -1.14 -0.84 -27.53
N PRO A 407 -2.09 -1.79 -27.33
CA PRO A 407 -1.97 -2.87 -26.36
C PRO A 407 -0.55 -3.42 -26.47
N ALA A 408 0.30 -3.02 -25.52
CA ALA A 408 1.69 -3.41 -25.59
C ALA A 408 1.61 -4.92 -25.52
N ALA A 409 2.13 -5.61 -26.54
CA ALA A 409 2.30 -7.04 -26.47
C ALA A 409 2.92 -7.30 -25.10
N ARG A 410 2.21 -8.05 -24.25
CA ARG A 410 2.68 -8.33 -22.89
C ARG A 410 4.10 -8.81 -23.03
N SER A 411 5.03 -8.12 -22.37
CA SER A 411 6.43 -8.42 -22.62
C SER A 411 6.74 -9.75 -21.99
N LYS A 412 7.30 -10.65 -22.79
CA LYS A 412 7.55 -12.03 -22.38
C LYS A 412 8.90 -12.08 -21.69
N ALA A 413 8.95 -12.65 -20.49
CA ALA A 413 10.17 -12.79 -19.73
C ALA A 413 10.40 -14.24 -19.31
N ALA A 414 11.67 -14.64 -19.23
CA ALA A 414 12.06 -15.89 -18.59
C ALA A 414 12.76 -15.62 -17.26
N ILE A 415 12.66 -16.57 -16.34
CA ILE A 415 13.42 -16.56 -15.08
C ILE A 415 14.50 -17.62 -15.15
N VAL A 416 15.75 -17.24 -14.88
CA VAL A 416 16.87 -18.17 -14.74
C VAL A 416 17.35 -18.16 -13.31
N CYS A 417 17.18 -19.27 -12.60
CA CYS A 417 17.53 -19.33 -11.18
C CYS A 417 18.36 -20.59 -10.88
N VAL A 418 19.49 -20.40 -10.20
CA VAL A 418 20.36 -21.50 -9.76
C VAL A 418 20.02 -22.03 -8.36
N ASN A 419 19.07 -21.38 -7.67
CA ASN A 419 18.76 -21.63 -6.27
C ASN A 419 17.60 -22.63 -6.06
N GLY A 420 17.28 -23.43 -7.08
CA GLY A 420 16.29 -24.50 -7.02
C GLY A 420 14.85 -24.05 -7.24
N ILE A 421 13.94 -25.03 -7.35
CA ILE A 421 12.56 -24.84 -7.80
C ILE A 421 11.75 -23.91 -6.89
N SER A 422 11.93 -24.02 -5.56
CA SER A 422 11.20 -23.21 -4.58
C SER A 422 11.55 -21.73 -4.64
N ALA A 423 12.84 -21.38 -4.66
CA ALA A 423 13.29 -19.99 -4.82
C ALA A 423 12.91 -19.41 -6.19
N SER A 424 12.89 -20.24 -7.24
CA SER A 424 12.47 -19.83 -8.58
C SER A 424 10.98 -19.50 -8.65
N ARG A 425 10.14 -20.28 -7.96
CA ARG A 425 8.69 -20.03 -7.82
C ARG A 425 8.41 -18.76 -7.02
N MET A 426 9.15 -18.58 -5.92
CA MET A 426 9.05 -17.37 -5.11
C MET A 426 9.40 -16.12 -5.91
N LEU A 427 10.56 -16.14 -6.60
CA LEU A 427 10.97 -15.04 -7.46
C LEU A 427 9.93 -14.79 -8.57
N LYS A 428 9.39 -15.85 -9.18
CA LYS A 428 8.30 -15.74 -10.16
C LYS A 428 7.10 -15.00 -9.59
N SER A 429 6.59 -15.42 -8.43
CA SER A 429 5.44 -14.80 -7.79
C SER A 429 5.70 -13.33 -7.44
N GLN A 430 6.87 -13.02 -6.87
CA GLN A 430 7.25 -11.64 -6.54
C GLN A 430 7.32 -10.75 -7.81
N LEU A 431 7.81 -11.29 -8.94
CA LEU A 431 7.91 -10.57 -10.21
C LEU A 431 6.55 -10.40 -10.90
N GLU A 432 5.69 -11.43 -10.88
CA GLU A 432 4.33 -11.35 -11.42
C GLU A 432 3.49 -10.32 -10.66
N HIS A 433 3.68 -10.23 -9.34
CA HIS A 433 3.08 -9.17 -8.54
C HIS A 433 3.65 -7.78 -8.86
N LEU A 434 4.97 -7.70 -9.05
CA LEU A 434 5.65 -6.44 -9.33
C LEU A 434 5.35 -5.90 -10.74
N PHE A 435 5.12 -6.79 -11.71
CA PHE A 435 4.99 -6.46 -13.13
C PHE A 435 3.76 -7.10 -13.77
N SER A 436 2.58 -6.51 -13.55
CA SER A 436 1.31 -6.98 -14.15
C SER A 436 1.25 -6.93 -15.69
N ALA A 437 2.21 -6.26 -16.33
CA ALA A 437 2.32 -6.12 -17.79
C ALA A 437 3.33 -7.12 -18.42
N VAL A 438 3.97 -7.97 -17.61
CA VAL A 438 4.96 -8.96 -18.05
C VAL A 438 4.35 -10.35 -17.98
N ASP A 439 4.64 -11.20 -18.96
CA ASP A 439 4.30 -12.62 -18.98
C ASP A 439 5.55 -13.44 -18.68
N ILE A 440 5.59 -14.11 -17.53
CA ILE A 440 6.67 -15.07 -17.25
C ILE A 440 6.39 -16.36 -18.04
N THR A 441 7.03 -16.52 -19.19
CA THR A 441 6.80 -17.65 -20.11
C THR A 441 7.56 -18.91 -19.72
N ALA A 442 8.66 -18.76 -18.98
CA ALA A 442 9.50 -19.87 -18.56
C ALA A 442 10.22 -19.61 -17.24
N VAL A 443 10.43 -20.69 -16.47
CA VAL A 443 11.30 -20.72 -15.30
C VAL A 443 12.31 -21.83 -15.52
N LEU A 444 13.60 -21.46 -15.61
CA LEU A 444 14.67 -22.29 -16.14
C LEU A 444 15.79 -22.43 -15.11
N SER A 445 16.39 -23.62 -15.05
CA SER A 445 17.72 -23.75 -14.46
C SER A 445 18.78 -23.19 -15.42
N LEU A 446 20.01 -22.96 -14.93
CA LEU A 446 21.12 -22.58 -15.81
C LEU A 446 21.40 -23.62 -16.91
N ARG A 447 21.09 -24.91 -16.67
CA ARG A 447 21.26 -25.97 -17.68
C ARG A 447 20.19 -25.87 -18.77
N ASP A 448 18.94 -25.61 -18.39
CA ASP A 448 17.82 -25.47 -19.31
C ASP A 448 17.93 -24.19 -20.12
N TYR A 449 18.42 -23.10 -19.51
CA TYR A 449 18.72 -21.84 -20.19
C TYR A 449 19.70 -22.03 -21.36
N LYS A 450 20.75 -22.85 -21.21
CA LYS A 450 21.75 -23.06 -22.29
C LYS A 450 21.19 -23.70 -23.56
N VAL A 451 20.04 -24.37 -23.45
CA VAL A 451 19.35 -25.00 -24.58
C VAL A 451 18.03 -24.31 -24.92
N PHE A 452 17.69 -23.24 -24.19
CA PHE A 452 16.48 -22.45 -24.40
C PHE A 452 16.67 -21.45 -25.55
N GLY A 453 15.68 -21.38 -26.45
CA GLY A 453 15.66 -20.37 -27.50
C GLY A 453 15.14 -19.04 -26.96
N GLU A 454 15.96 -18.00 -26.99
CA GLU A 454 15.57 -16.65 -26.52
C GLU A 454 14.65 -15.91 -27.51
N ASP A 455 14.34 -16.50 -28.67
CA ASP A 455 13.64 -15.84 -29.78
C ASP A 455 12.17 -15.49 -29.46
N GLU A 456 11.60 -16.05 -28.38
CA GLU A 456 10.21 -15.81 -27.94
C GLU A 456 10.10 -14.96 -26.66
N ILE A 457 11.20 -14.43 -26.13
CA ILE A 457 11.21 -13.59 -24.92
C ILE A 457 11.88 -12.24 -25.18
N ASP A 458 11.46 -11.23 -24.43
CA ASP A 458 11.96 -9.85 -24.53
C ASP A 458 13.11 -9.56 -23.57
N PHE A 459 13.19 -10.26 -22.42
CA PHE A 459 14.26 -10.13 -21.42
C PHE A 459 14.24 -11.28 -20.40
N ILE A 460 15.28 -11.35 -19.55
CA ILE A 460 15.46 -12.40 -18.54
C ILE A 460 15.65 -11.79 -17.15
N PHE A 461 14.95 -12.33 -16.16
CA PHE A 461 15.29 -12.14 -14.74
C PHE A 461 16.20 -13.29 -14.30
N SER A 462 17.38 -12.99 -13.78
CA SER A 462 18.33 -14.05 -13.43
C SER A 462 18.93 -13.86 -12.05
N THR A 463 19.11 -14.94 -11.30
CA THR A 463 19.82 -14.88 -10.01
C THR A 463 21.35 -14.89 -10.16
N ILE A 464 21.83 -14.96 -11.41
CA ILE A 464 23.25 -14.90 -11.77
C ILE A 464 23.44 -14.11 -13.09
N PRO A 465 24.61 -13.51 -13.33
CA PRO A 465 24.91 -12.91 -14.63
C PRO A 465 24.89 -13.94 -15.77
N LEU A 466 24.28 -13.58 -16.91
CA LEU A 466 24.23 -14.40 -18.13
C LEU A 466 24.88 -13.63 -19.30
N PRO A 467 26.21 -13.63 -19.42
CA PRO A 467 26.93 -12.79 -20.37
C PRO A 467 26.67 -13.14 -21.85
N ASP A 468 26.23 -14.37 -22.12
CA ASP A 468 25.97 -14.87 -23.47
C ASP A 468 24.53 -14.64 -23.97
N SER A 469 23.68 -13.94 -23.18
CA SER A 469 22.29 -13.68 -23.55
C SER A 469 22.18 -12.65 -24.67
N ARG A 470 21.25 -12.87 -25.60
CA ARG A 470 20.92 -11.96 -26.71
C ARG A 470 19.86 -10.94 -26.32
N VAL A 471 19.18 -11.15 -25.19
CA VAL A 471 18.16 -10.26 -24.63
C VAL A 471 18.66 -9.64 -23.31
N PRO A 472 18.09 -8.51 -22.84
CA PRO A 472 18.50 -7.89 -21.58
C PRO A 472 18.36 -8.84 -20.38
N VAL A 473 19.33 -8.82 -19.47
CA VAL A 473 19.33 -9.65 -18.27
C VAL A 473 19.31 -8.75 -17.03
N PHE A 474 18.26 -8.88 -16.21
CA PHE A 474 18.17 -8.24 -14.90
C PHE A 474 18.64 -9.21 -13.84
N VAL A 475 19.80 -8.92 -13.25
CA VAL A 475 20.33 -9.73 -12.15
C VAL A 475 19.60 -9.35 -10.87
N VAL A 476 18.93 -10.34 -10.27
CA VAL A 476 18.04 -10.16 -9.12
C VAL A 476 18.40 -11.12 -7.99
N ASN A 477 18.07 -10.72 -6.76
CA ASN A 477 18.10 -11.65 -5.65
C ASN A 477 16.93 -12.64 -5.78
N PRO A 478 17.08 -13.91 -5.38
CA PRO A 478 15.99 -14.89 -5.36
C PRO A 478 14.83 -14.47 -4.44
N ILE A 479 15.15 -13.65 -3.44
CA ILE A 479 14.22 -13.00 -2.53
C ILE A 479 14.40 -11.50 -2.71
N LEU A 480 13.39 -10.83 -3.26
CA LEU A 480 13.44 -9.39 -3.50
C LEU A 480 13.09 -8.64 -2.21
N SER A 481 14.04 -7.84 -1.70
CA SER A 481 13.75 -6.82 -0.69
C SER A 481 12.96 -5.65 -1.30
N ASP A 482 12.37 -4.78 -0.49
CA ASP A 482 11.65 -3.61 -1.02
C ASP A 482 12.55 -2.66 -1.81
N LYS A 483 13.82 -2.56 -1.44
CA LYS A 483 14.84 -1.84 -2.21
C LYS A 483 15.11 -2.52 -3.56
N ASP A 484 15.18 -3.85 -3.58
CA ASP A 484 15.38 -4.62 -4.81
C ASP A 484 14.18 -4.45 -5.76
N LYS A 485 12.95 -4.49 -5.23
CA LYS A 485 11.72 -4.26 -6.00
C LYS A 485 11.71 -2.86 -6.63
N GLU A 486 12.06 -1.83 -5.87
CA GLU A 486 12.14 -0.45 -6.38
C GLU A 486 13.21 -0.30 -7.46
N HIS A 487 14.40 -0.86 -7.25
CA HIS A 487 15.47 -0.82 -8.23
C HIS A 487 15.12 -1.57 -9.52
N LEU A 488 14.53 -2.75 -9.37
CA LEU A 488 14.14 -3.61 -10.48
C LEU A 488 13.01 -2.99 -11.31
N LEU A 489 12.01 -2.39 -10.67
CA LEU A 489 10.95 -1.63 -11.33
C LEU A 489 11.55 -0.57 -12.26
N ASN A 490 12.53 0.19 -11.77
CA ASN A 490 13.17 1.24 -12.56
C ASN A 490 13.99 0.67 -13.74
N GLN A 491 14.72 -0.42 -13.53
CA GLN A 491 15.52 -1.07 -14.57
C GLN A 491 14.66 -1.66 -15.70
N VAL A 492 13.63 -2.44 -15.35
CA VAL A 492 12.76 -3.12 -16.31
C VAL A 492 11.95 -2.11 -17.11
N ASN A 493 11.38 -1.09 -16.45
CA ASN A 493 10.64 -0.01 -17.13
C ASN A 493 11.53 0.78 -18.11
N THR A 494 12.83 0.89 -17.82
CA THR A 494 13.80 1.55 -18.71
C THR A 494 14.11 0.69 -19.94
N ALA A 495 14.23 -0.63 -19.77
CA ALA A 495 14.61 -1.55 -20.82
C ALA A 495 13.47 -1.96 -21.77
N LEU A 496 12.23 -2.01 -21.28
CA LEU A 496 11.02 -2.28 -22.07
C LEU A 496 10.71 -1.21 -23.13
N GLY A 497 11.51 -0.14 -23.21
CA GLY A 497 11.45 0.79 -24.32
C GLY A 497 10.29 1.79 -24.26
N ARG A 498 10.27 2.63 -23.22
CA ARG A 498 10.48 4.04 -23.59
C ARG A 498 11.98 4.16 -23.78
N ARG A 499 12.46 4.33 -25.02
CA ARG A 499 13.88 4.62 -25.30
C ARG A 499 14.27 5.93 -24.60
N SER A 500 14.55 5.88 -23.31
CA SER A 500 15.47 6.82 -22.72
C SER A 500 16.84 6.33 -23.17
N ARG A 501 17.31 6.85 -24.29
CA ARG A 501 18.74 6.85 -24.58
C ARG A 501 19.41 7.40 -23.33
N VAL A 502 19.94 6.53 -22.48
CA VAL A 502 20.92 6.89 -21.46
C VAL A 502 22.20 7.23 -22.21
N GLN A 503 22.21 8.42 -22.80
CA GLN A 503 23.30 9.34 -22.55
C GLN A 503 22.72 10.37 -21.61
N ALA A 504 23.11 10.28 -20.35
CA ALA A 504 23.11 11.45 -19.49
C ALA A 504 24.11 12.45 -20.11
N SER A 505 23.67 13.21 -21.11
CA SER A 505 24.30 14.47 -21.43
C SER A 505 23.85 15.42 -20.33
N SER A 506 24.58 15.44 -19.21
CA SER A 506 24.35 16.44 -18.19
C SER A 506 24.53 17.80 -18.86
N VAL A 507 23.55 18.69 -18.71
CA VAL A 507 23.72 20.09 -19.12
C VAL A 507 24.98 20.66 -18.48
N GLN A 508 25.40 20.12 -17.33
CA GLN A 508 26.69 20.36 -16.71
C GLN A 508 27.89 20.09 -17.64
N ALA A 509 27.93 18.98 -18.37
CA ALA A 509 29.01 18.69 -19.31
C ALA A 509 29.03 19.67 -20.50
N LEU A 510 27.87 20.13 -20.96
CA LEU A 510 27.77 21.17 -21.99
C LEU A 510 28.23 22.52 -21.45
N MET A 511 27.82 22.87 -20.23
CA MET A 511 28.29 24.07 -19.53
C MET A 511 29.82 24.04 -19.35
N ASP A 512 30.39 22.88 -19.01
CA ASP A 512 31.84 22.71 -18.86
C ASP A 512 32.59 22.84 -20.20
N ILE A 513 31.96 22.52 -21.33
CA ILE A 513 32.51 22.76 -22.68
C ILE A 513 32.39 24.24 -23.05
N VAL A 514 31.22 24.86 -22.84
CA VAL A 514 30.98 26.27 -23.17
C VAL A 514 31.92 27.17 -22.37
N ARG A 515 32.14 26.90 -21.08
CA ARG A 515 33.11 27.63 -20.23
C ARG A 515 34.55 27.59 -20.76
N LYS A 516 34.91 26.58 -21.57
CA LYS A 516 36.28 26.48 -22.13
C LYS A 516 36.50 27.40 -23.33
N TYR A 517 35.42 27.85 -23.98
CA TYR A 517 35.50 28.52 -25.28
C TYR A 517 34.69 29.82 -25.38
N ALA A 518 33.94 30.20 -24.34
CA ALA A 518 33.13 31.41 -24.30
C ALA A 518 33.03 32.01 -22.90
N ASP A 519 32.95 33.34 -22.81
CA ASP A 519 32.58 34.06 -21.59
C ASP A 519 31.06 34.01 -21.38
N ILE A 520 30.62 33.47 -20.25
CA ILE A 520 29.20 33.29 -19.92
C ILE A 520 28.75 34.44 -19.00
N THR A 521 27.87 35.30 -19.51
CA THR A 521 27.35 36.47 -18.77
C THR A 521 26.10 36.17 -17.93
N ASP A 522 25.31 35.17 -18.33
CA ASP A 522 24.14 34.67 -17.60
C ASP A 522 24.15 33.13 -17.56
N GLU A 523 24.85 32.60 -16.58
CA GLU A 523 25.06 31.16 -16.44
C GLU A 523 23.77 30.42 -16.06
N ALA A 524 22.90 31.05 -15.28
CA ALA A 524 21.62 30.49 -14.87
C ALA A 524 20.66 30.41 -16.07
N GLY A 525 20.50 31.51 -16.82
CA GLY A 525 19.64 31.54 -17.99
C GLY A 525 20.10 30.60 -19.10
N LEU A 526 21.41 30.50 -19.34
CA LEU A 526 21.97 29.57 -20.33
C LEU A 526 21.78 28.10 -19.93
N THR A 527 21.98 27.78 -18.64
CA THR A 527 21.76 26.44 -18.11
C THR A 527 20.29 26.04 -18.22
N ASP A 528 19.36 26.93 -17.87
CA ASP A 528 17.93 26.69 -17.98
C ASP A 528 17.50 26.50 -19.43
N GLU A 529 18.01 27.30 -20.37
CA GLU A 529 17.61 27.18 -21.77
C GLU A 529 18.26 26.00 -22.49
N LEU A 530 19.46 25.58 -22.07
CA LEU A 530 20.05 24.29 -22.46
C LEU A 530 19.26 23.11 -21.89
N ASN A 531 18.82 23.17 -20.62
CA ASN A 531 17.91 22.18 -20.04
C ASN A 531 16.60 22.12 -20.83
N ARG A 532 16.05 23.29 -21.21
CA ARG A 532 14.80 23.39 -21.97
C ARG A 532 14.95 22.90 -23.41
N TYR A 533 16.04 23.21 -24.08
CA TYR A 533 16.35 22.74 -25.44
C TYR A 533 16.60 21.23 -25.46
N MET A 534 17.38 20.71 -24.51
CA MET A 534 17.67 19.28 -24.38
C MET A 534 16.44 18.46 -23.95
N SER A 535 15.46 19.10 -23.31
CA SER A 535 14.16 18.51 -22.99
C SER A 535 13.09 18.74 -24.08
N ALA A 536 13.31 19.65 -25.04
CA ALA A 536 12.33 19.98 -26.07
C ALA A 536 12.11 18.87 -27.11
N GLU A 537 13.04 17.94 -27.30
CA GLU A 537 12.80 16.69 -28.06
C GLU A 537 12.39 15.49 -27.17
N LYS A 538 12.32 15.68 -25.85
CA LYS A 538 12.03 14.65 -24.84
C LYS A 538 10.84 15.04 -23.97
N THR A 539 9.68 15.24 -24.58
CA THR A 539 8.42 15.26 -23.81
C THR A 539 7.97 13.81 -23.59
N TRP A 540 7.44 13.53 -22.39
CA TRP A 540 7.10 12.21 -21.82
C TRP A 540 8.22 11.54 -21.01
N LEU A 541 8.22 11.83 -19.70
CA LEU A 541 9.01 11.27 -18.57
C LEU A 541 10.10 12.17 -17.98
N SER A 542 9.67 13.25 -17.35
CA SER A 542 10.02 13.42 -15.94
C SER A 542 8.70 13.39 -15.14
N GLU A 543 8.77 13.24 -13.82
CA GLU A 543 7.67 13.51 -12.88
C GLU A 543 7.20 14.97 -13.04
N SER A 544 6.54 15.23 -14.15
CA SER A 544 5.96 16.51 -14.50
C SER A 544 4.79 16.69 -13.55
N ARG A 545 4.89 17.75 -12.73
CA ARG A 545 3.82 18.19 -11.82
C ARG A 545 2.48 18.14 -12.57
N LYS A 546 1.65 17.13 -12.26
CA LYS A 546 0.28 17.06 -12.79
C LYS A 546 -0.41 18.39 -12.44
N PRO A 547 -1.10 19.02 -13.39
CA PRO A 547 -1.75 20.30 -13.14
C PRO A 547 -2.80 20.14 -12.05
N ALA A 548 -2.82 21.09 -11.12
CA ALA A 548 -3.89 21.20 -10.14
C ALA A 548 -5.18 21.67 -10.84
N LEU A 549 -6.32 21.55 -10.14
CA LEU A 549 -7.61 21.99 -10.64
C LEU A 549 -7.59 23.48 -11.02
N ALA A 550 -6.94 24.31 -10.20
CA ALA A 550 -6.78 25.74 -10.46
C ALA A 550 -5.91 26.05 -11.70
N ASP A 551 -4.96 25.18 -12.05
CA ASP A 551 -4.13 25.33 -13.25
C ASP A 551 -4.95 25.08 -14.53
N LEU A 552 -5.97 24.21 -14.46
CA LEU A 552 -6.84 23.88 -15.58
C LEU A 552 -8.10 24.74 -15.66
N LEU A 553 -8.51 25.40 -14.57
CA LEU A 553 -9.66 26.29 -14.50
C LEU A 553 -9.29 27.75 -14.13
N PRO A 554 -8.40 28.42 -14.90
CA PRO A 554 -8.20 29.85 -14.73
C PRO A 554 -9.49 30.62 -15.09
N ALA A 555 -9.56 31.90 -14.72
CA ALA A 555 -10.73 32.75 -14.99
C ALA A 555 -11.17 32.75 -16.46
N SER A 556 -10.24 32.60 -17.41
CA SER A 556 -10.55 32.51 -18.85
C SER A 556 -11.34 31.25 -19.24
N MET A 557 -11.28 30.21 -18.42
CA MET A 557 -11.98 28.93 -18.62
C MET A 557 -13.34 28.85 -17.91
N ILE A 558 -13.73 29.89 -17.18
CA ILE A 558 -14.94 29.93 -16.38
C ILE A 558 -15.96 30.87 -17.01
N ARG A 559 -17.21 30.43 -17.07
CA ARG A 559 -18.33 31.22 -17.55
C ARG A 559 -19.47 31.18 -16.55
N VAL A 560 -20.13 32.32 -16.37
CA VAL A 560 -21.42 32.43 -15.69
C VAL A 560 -22.45 32.89 -16.72
N GLN A 561 -23.61 32.22 -16.78
CA GLN A 561 -24.71 32.53 -17.68
C GLN A 561 -26.04 32.41 -16.91
N PRO A 562 -27.09 33.17 -17.29
CA PRO A 562 -28.38 33.06 -16.63
C PRO A 562 -29.05 31.71 -16.90
N ARG A 563 -29.03 31.23 -18.15
CA ARG A 563 -29.70 29.99 -18.56
C ARG A 563 -29.11 29.41 -19.84
N ALA A 564 -29.38 28.13 -20.09
CA ALA A 564 -29.19 27.45 -21.37
C ALA A 564 -30.55 26.98 -21.92
N SER A 565 -30.70 26.93 -23.25
CA SER A 565 -31.96 26.49 -23.87
C SER A 565 -32.25 25.01 -23.64
N ASP A 566 -31.21 24.19 -23.69
CA ASP A 566 -31.25 22.76 -23.40
C ASP A 566 -29.85 22.29 -22.97
N TRP A 567 -29.75 21.03 -22.54
CA TRP A 567 -28.49 20.48 -22.05
C TRP A 567 -27.41 20.40 -23.15
N ARG A 568 -27.80 20.30 -24.44
CA ARG A 568 -26.87 20.33 -25.57
C ARG A 568 -26.23 21.70 -25.72
N ALA A 569 -27.04 22.76 -25.65
CA ALA A 569 -26.56 24.13 -25.64
C ALA A 569 -25.67 24.40 -24.41
N ALA A 570 -26.00 23.84 -23.24
CA ALA A 570 -25.16 23.95 -22.05
C ALA A 570 -23.77 23.32 -22.26
N ILE A 571 -23.68 22.12 -22.86
CA ILE A 571 -22.39 21.50 -23.20
C ILE A 571 -21.61 22.38 -24.18
N ARG A 572 -22.24 22.88 -25.26
CA ARG A 572 -21.57 23.78 -26.22
C ARG A 572 -21.05 25.06 -25.56
N MET A 573 -21.86 25.70 -24.72
CA MET A 573 -21.45 26.90 -23.98
C MET A 573 -20.28 26.63 -23.02
N ALA A 574 -20.29 25.48 -22.35
CA ALA A 574 -19.24 25.05 -21.45
C ALA A 574 -17.94 24.73 -22.21
N SER A 575 -18.03 24.18 -23.43
CA SER A 575 -16.88 23.86 -24.29
C SER A 575 -16.23 25.09 -24.95
N GLU A 576 -16.93 26.22 -25.02
CA GLU A 576 -16.50 27.39 -25.79
C GLU A 576 -15.11 27.94 -25.41
N PRO A 577 -14.72 28.06 -24.12
CA PRO A 577 -13.36 28.47 -23.75
C PRO A 577 -12.27 27.55 -24.32
N LEU A 578 -12.52 26.22 -24.28
CA LEU A 578 -11.57 25.22 -24.79
C LEU A 578 -11.46 25.26 -26.32
N LEU A 579 -12.56 25.53 -27.03
CA LEU A 579 -12.56 25.73 -28.48
C LEU A 579 -11.79 26.99 -28.88
N ARG A 580 -12.00 28.12 -28.18
CA ARG A 580 -11.31 29.38 -28.46
C ARG A 580 -9.80 29.28 -28.28
N GLU A 581 -9.34 28.54 -27.27
CA GLU A 581 -7.91 28.28 -27.05
C GLU A 581 -7.36 27.14 -27.92
N GLY A 582 -8.17 26.53 -28.80
CA GLY A 582 -7.77 25.44 -29.69
C GLY A 582 -7.35 24.16 -28.96
N ARG A 583 -7.86 23.94 -27.74
CA ARG A 583 -7.57 22.73 -26.94
C ARG A 583 -8.41 21.53 -27.38
N ILE A 584 -9.58 21.78 -27.94
CA ILE A 584 -10.49 20.77 -28.51
C ILE A 584 -10.99 21.20 -29.89
N GLU A 585 -11.50 20.25 -30.65
CA GLU A 585 -12.21 20.47 -31.91
C GLU A 585 -13.73 20.43 -31.72
N GLU A 586 -14.49 20.99 -32.66
CA GLU A 586 -15.96 20.92 -32.62
C GLU A 586 -16.47 19.47 -32.66
N ALA A 587 -15.72 18.58 -33.31
CA ALA A 587 -15.99 17.14 -33.31
C ALA A 587 -16.02 16.55 -31.89
N TYR A 588 -15.19 17.06 -30.98
CA TYR A 588 -15.18 16.63 -29.58
C TYR A 588 -16.47 17.00 -28.85
N VAL A 589 -16.97 18.21 -29.09
CA VAL A 589 -18.23 18.69 -28.52
C VAL A 589 -19.40 17.84 -29.01
N GLN A 590 -19.43 17.54 -30.31
CA GLN A 590 -20.44 16.66 -30.88
C GLN A 590 -20.35 15.24 -30.31
N ALA A 591 -19.15 14.68 -30.19
CA ALA A 591 -18.95 13.34 -29.61
C ALA A 591 -19.42 13.24 -28.15
N MET A 592 -19.26 14.30 -27.34
CA MET A 592 -19.82 14.35 -25.99
C MET A 592 -21.35 14.36 -25.99
N ILE A 593 -21.97 15.14 -26.88
CA ILE A 593 -23.42 15.20 -27.02
C ILE A 593 -23.97 13.83 -27.46
N ASP A 594 -23.41 13.24 -28.51
CA ASP A 594 -23.84 11.95 -29.06
C ASP A 594 -23.75 10.83 -28.00
N LYS A 595 -22.73 10.86 -27.13
CA LYS A 595 -22.61 9.92 -26.01
C LYS A 595 -23.71 10.09 -24.97
N VAL A 596 -24.06 11.32 -24.62
CA VAL A 596 -25.15 11.58 -23.66
C VAL A 596 -26.50 11.17 -24.27
N GLU A 597 -26.69 11.32 -25.57
CA GLU A 597 -27.88 10.79 -26.27
C GLU A 597 -27.94 9.26 -26.23
N ALA A 598 -26.80 8.59 -26.47
CA ALA A 598 -26.73 7.14 -26.53
C ALA A 598 -26.82 6.46 -25.15
N LEU A 599 -26.15 7.02 -24.13
CA LEU A 599 -25.98 6.40 -22.82
C LEU A 599 -26.85 7.03 -21.73
N GLY A 600 -27.60 8.08 -22.07
CA GLY A 600 -28.31 8.90 -21.11
C GLY A 600 -27.37 9.81 -20.30
N PRO A 601 -27.86 10.43 -19.21
CA PRO A 601 -27.15 11.48 -18.47
C PRO A 601 -26.05 10.97 -17.52
N TYR A 602 -25.20 10.04 -17.99
CA TYR A 602 -24.11 9.43 -17.21
C TYR A 602 -23.07 10.44 -16.68
N ILE A 603 -22.99 11.60 -17.34
CA ILE A 603 -22.07 12.69 -16.97
C ILE A 603 -22.54 13.49 -15.75
N VAL A 604 -23.78 13.29 -15.26
CA VAL A 604 -24.27 13.91 -14.03
C VAL A 604 -23.70 13.14 -12.83
N VAL A 605 -22.64 13.67 -12.23
CA VAL A 605 -21.85 12.98 -11.20
C VAL A 605 -22.29 13.30 -9.77
N ALA A 606 -23.01 14.41 -9.58
CA ALA A 606 -23.56 14.85 -8.30
C ALA A 606 -24.80 15.73 -8.55
N PRO A 607 -25.72 15.89 -7.57
CA PRO A 607 -26.86 16.77 -7.72
C PRO A 607 -26.45 18.20 -8.10
N GLY A 608 -26.91 18.68 -9.26
CA GLY A 608 -26.55 20.00 -9.78
C GLY A 608 -25.28 20.06 -10.62
N ILE A 609 -24.51 18.97 -10.79
CA ILE A 609 -23.18 18.98 -11.41
C ILE A 609 -23.05 17.94 -12.53
N ALA A 610 -22.58 18.37 -13.70
CA ALA A 610 -22.21 17.50 -14.80
C ALA A 610 -20.74 17.68 -15.20
N ILE A 611 -20.06 16.59 -15.58
CA ILE A 611 -18.70 16.60 -16.14
C ILE A 611 -18.72 15.95 -17.53
N ALA A 612 -18.85 16.79 -18.55
CA ALA A 612 -18.82 16.37 -19.94
C ALA A 612 -17.40 16.01 -20.37
N HIS A 613 -17.23 14.81 -20.92
CA HIS A 613 -15.95 14.30 -21.41
C HIS A 613 -16.17 13.25 -22.51
N GLY A 614 -15.18 13.14 -23.40
CA GLY A 614 -15.10 12.16 -24.49
C GLY A 614 -13.73 11.47 -24.53
N LYS A 615 -13.48 10.62 -25.53
CA LYS A 615 -12.17 9.96 -25.69
C LYS A 615 -11.18 10.98 -26.28
N PRO A 616 -9.88 10.92 -25.95
CA PRO A 616 -8.88 11.85 -26.50
C PRO A 616 -8.93 11.96 -28.04
N GLN A 617 -9.06 10.82 -28.70
CA GLN A 617 -9.15 10.67 -30.16
C GLN A 617 -10.42 11.30 -30.79
N ASP A 618 -11.41 11.69 -29.99
CA ASP A 618 -12.65 12.32 -30.49
C ASP A 618 -12.44 13.82 -30.84
N GLY A 619 -11.21 14.34 -30.75
CA GLY A 619 -10.86 15.71 -31.13
C GLY A 619 -10.17 16.53 -30.05
N VAL A 620 -9.52 15.91 -29.05
CA VAL A 620 -8.71 16.62 -28.04
C VAL A 620 -7.31 16.88 -28.59
N LYS A 621 -6.88 18.15 -28.52
CA LYS A 621 -5.53 18.58 -28.95
C LYS A 621 -4.59 18.79 -27.77
N ARG A 622 -5.11 19.31 -26.66
CA ARG A 622 -4.34 19.65 -25.46
C ARG A 622 -5.18 19.45 -24.21
N LEU A 623 -4.52 19.12 -23.11
CA LEU A 623 -5.15 19.03 -21.80
C LEU A 623 -5.84 20.35 -21.43
N GLY A 624 -7.08 20.28 -20.94
CA GLY A 624 -7.81 21.46 -20.48
C GLY A 624 -9.08 21.12 -19.73
N MET A 625 -9.53 22.06 -18.90
CA MET A 625 -10.87 22.03 -18.32
C MET A 625 -11.56 23.38 -18.54
N SER A 626 -12.88 23.38 -18.58
CA SER A 626 -13.68 24.60 -18.52
C SER A 626 -14.90 24.38 -17.65
N LEU A 627 -15.45 25.47 -17.12
CA LEU A 627 -16.60 25.44 -16.22
C LEU A 627 -17.64 26.46 -16.68
N LEU A 628 -18.89 26.01 -16.77
CA LEU A 628 -20.07 26.84 -16.95
C LEU A 628 -20.94 26.73 -15.70
N ARG A 629 -21.27 27.87 -15.09
CA ARG A 629 -22.29 27.98 -14.05
C ARG A 629 -23.52 28.67 -14.61
N LEU A 630 -24.69 28.08 -14.40
CA LEU A 630 -26.00 28.58 -14.76
C LEU A 630 -26.75 29.10 -13.53
N GLU A 631 -27.46 30.22 -13.64
CA GLU A 631 -28.41 30.66 -12.60
C GLU A 631 -29.62 29.72 -12.53
N GLU A 632 -30.22 29.42 -13.68
CA GLU A 632 -31.31 28.45 -13.84
C GLU A 632 -30.77 27.07 -14.21
N ALA A 633 -31.21 26.03 -13.49
CA ALA A 633 -30.80 24.66 -13.77
C ALA A 633 -31.31 24.18 -15.13
N VAL A 634 -30.49 23.40 -15.84
CA VAL A 634 -30.85 22.74 -17.10
C VAL A 634 -31.12 21.26 -16.86
N ALA A 635 -32.22 20.76 -17.41
CA ALA A 635 -32.63 19.36 -17.27
C ALA A 635 -31.90 18.48 -18.30
N PHE A 636 -31.12 17.51 -17.80
CA PHE A 636 -30.57 16.43 -18.62
C PHE A 636 -31.54 15.24 -18.77
N SER A 637 -32.57 15.17 -17.90
CA SER A 637 -33.72 14.26 -18.02
C SER A 637 -34.85 14.75 -17.08
N ASP A 638 -35.97 14.05 -17.06
CA ASP A 638 -37.10 14.32 -16.15
C ASP A 638 -36.81 13.99 -14.67
N GLN A 639 -35.70 13.33 -14.36
CA GLN A 639 -35.33 13.03 -12.97
C GLN A 639 -34.76 14.27 -12.26
N GLU A 640 -35.22 14.53 -11.03
CA GLU A 640 -34.77 15.67 -10.20
C GLU A 640 -33.24 15.70 -10.01
N ARG A 641 -32.61 14.53 -9.85
CA ARG A 641 -31.14 14.41 -9.74
C ARG A 641 -30.38 14.85 -10.99
N HIS A 642 -31.04 14.98 -12.13
CA HIS A 642 -30.45 15.40 -13.41
C HIS A 642 -30.74 16.87 -13.76
N GLN A 643 -31.16 17.66 -12.79
CA GLN A 643 -31.15 19.13 -12.87
C GLN A 643 -29.75 19.64 -12.57
N VAL A 644 -29.14 20.35 -13.53
CA VAL A 644 -27.72 20.72 -13.49
C VAL A 644 -27.56 22.23 -13.55
N GLN A 645 -26.78 22.79 -12.62
CA GLN A 645 -26.39 24.21 -12.60
C GLN A 645 -24.93 24.42 -12.95
N VAL A 646 -24.05 23.44 -12.73
CA VAL A 646 -22.64 23.54 -13.11
C VAL A 646 -22.26 22.43 -14.07
N ILE A 647 -21.72 22.82 -15.21
CA ILE A 647 -21.22 21.93 -16.25
C ILE A 647 -19.71 22.16 -16.38
N LEU A 648 -18.93 21.12 -16.12
CA LEU A 648 -17.51 21.10 -16.44
C LEU A 648 -17.29 20.35 -17.74
N VAL A 649 -16.34 20.81 -18.56
CA VAL A 649 -15.83 20.05 -19.70
C VAL A 649 -14.39 19.68 -19.39
N LEU A 650 -14.07 18.39 -19.54
CA LEU A 650 -12.71 17.88 -19.41
C LEU A 650 -12.21 17.43 -20.77
N ALA A 651 -11.09 18.00 -21.21
CA ALA A 651 -10.35 17.60 -22.39
C ALA A 651 -9.09 16.85 -21.96
N ALA A 652 -9.19 15.53 -21.76
CA ALA A 652 -8.06 14.68 -21.41
C ALA A 652 -7.31 14.22 -22.66
N ILE A 653 -5.98 14.23 -22.61
CA ILE A 653 -5.10 13.73 -23.69
C ILE A 653 -4.61 12.30 -23.44
N ASP A 654 -4.78 11.81 -22.21
CA ASP A 654 -4.36 10.49 -21.73
C ASP A 654 -5.18 10.10 -20.49
N GLY A 655 -4.91 8.93 -19.91
CA GLY A 655 -5.59 8.40 -18.72
C GLY A 655 -5.08 8.92 -17.37
N GLU A 656 -4.02 9.75 -17.32
CA GLU A 656 -3.32 10.06 -16.06
C GLU A 656 -3.12 11.54 -15.74
N SER A 657 -2.92 12.37 -16.76
CA SER A 657 -2.46 13.75 -16.65
C SER A 657 -3.48 14.65 -15.94
N HIS A 658 -4.78 14.35 -16.08
CA HIS A 658 -5.87 15.10 -15.45
C HIS A 658 -6.26 14.60 -14.05
N LEU A 659 -5.76 13.43 -13.63
CA LEU A 659 -6.25 12.76 -12.42
C LEU A 659 -6.09 13.59 -11.16
N LYS A 660 -5.03 14.40 -11.05
CA LYS A 660 -4.84 15.31 -9.92
C LYS A 660 -5.96 16.35 -9.82
N ALA A 661 -6.25 17.04 -10.92
CA ALA A 661 -7.34 18.01 -10.98
C ALA A 661 -8.70 17.36 -10.68
N LEU A 662 -8.95 16.14 -11.17
CA LEU A 662 -10.18 15.41 -10.85
C LEU A 662 -10.26 14.95 -9.39
N SER A 663 -9.13 14.57 -8.78
CA SER A 663 -9.08 14.23 -7.36
C SER A 663 -9.41 15.45 -6.50
N GLU A 664 -8.82 16.61 -6.79
CA GLU A 664 -9.12 17.88 -6.11
C GLU A 664 -10.60 18.29 -6.31
N LEU A 665 -11.12 18.18 -7.54
CA LEU A 665 -12.53 18.41 -7.83
C LEU A 665 -13.43 17.44 -7.06
N THR A 666 -13.05 16.17 -6.97
CA THR A 666 -13.79 15.14 -6.24
C THR A 666 -13.87 15.46 -4.76
N ILE A 667 -12.77 15.91 -4.15
CA ILE A 667 -12.74 16.36 -2.75
C ILE A 667 -13.66 17.57 -2.58
N LEU A 668 -13.57 18.56 -3.46
CA LEU A 668 -14.41 19.77 -3.44
C LEU A 668 -15.90 19.43 -3.54
N LEU A 669 -16.28 18.51 -4.42
CA LEU A 669 -17.67 18.08 -4.60
C LEU A 669 -18.19 17.19 -3.46
N ARG A 670 -17.30 16.64 -2.61
CA ARG A 670 -17.68 15.86 -1.43
C ARG A 670 -18.12 16.74 -0.26
N GLU A 671 -17.57 17.95 -0.18
CA GLU A 671 -17.92 18.92 0.86
C GLU A 671 -19.23 19.64 0.53
N GLU A 672 -20.26 19.40 1.32
CA GLU A 672 -21.61 19.96 1.11
C GLU A 672 -21.59 21.50 1.01
N LYS A 673 -20.80 22.17 1.88
CA LYS A 673 -20.62 23.62 1.85
C LYS A 673 -20.00 24.11 0.54
N SER A 674 -18.99 23.40 0.04
CA SER A 674 -18.28 23.74 -1.19
C SER A 674 -19.17 23.53 -2.41
N LEU A 675 -19.98 22.46 -2.41
CA LEU A 675 -20.99 22.21 -3.44
C LEU A 675 -22.07 23.31 -3.50
N ILE A 676 -22.56 23.76 -2.35
CA ILE A 676 -23.54 24.87 -2.27
C ILE A 676 -22.92 26.15 -2.83
N ARG A 677 -21.71 26.52 -2.37
CA ARG A 677 -20.99 27.72 -2.84
C ARG A 677 -20.75 27.69 -4.35
N LEU A 678 -20.41 26.52 -4.91
CA LEU A 678 -20.16 26.37 -6.35
C LEU A 678 -21.43 26.62 -7.18
N LYS A 679 -22.62 26.27 -6.67
CA LYS A 679 -23.92 26.52 -7.32
C LYS A 679 -24.39 27.96 -7.15
N GLU A 680 -24.13 28.57 -6.00
CA GLU A 680 -24.59 29.91 -5.64
C GLU A 680 -23.70 31.02 -6.17
N ALA A 681 -22.44 30.73 -6.52
CA ALA A 681 -21.48 31.72 -7.02
C ALA A 681 -22.04 32.49 -8.24
N GLY A 682 -22.17 33.81 -8.07
CA GLY A 682 -22.69 34.72 -9.07
C GLY A 682 -21.61 35.32 -9.98
N THR A 683 -20.34 35.20 -9.58
CA THR A 683 -19.21 35.80 -10.31
C THR A 683 -18.10 34.79 -10.62
N ILE A 684 -17.32 35.08 -11.67
CA ILE A 684 -16.13 34.30 -12.01
C ILE A 684 -15.10 34.35 -10.86
N GLN A 685 -14.98 35.49 -10.18
CA GLN A 685 -14.04 35.68 -9.07
C GLN A 685 -14.32 34.72 -7.92
N GLU A 686 -15.59 34.60 -7.51
CA GLU A 686 -16.02 33.67 -6.44
C GLU A 686 -15.72 32.20 -6.79
N LEU A 687 -15.89 31.82 -8.05
CA LEU A 687 -15.57 30.47 -8.55
C LEU A 687 -14.06 30.21 -8.54
N VAL A 688 -13.24 31.17 -8.96
CA VAL A 688 -11.77 31.06 -8.93
C VAL A 688 -11.27 30.94 -7.50
N GLU A 689 -11.81 31.72 -6.56
CA GLU A 689 -11.44 31.64 -5.14
C GLU A 689 -11.80 30.29 -4.51
N LEU A 690 -12.93 29.71 -4.91
CA LEU A 690 -13.37 28.39 -4.44
C LEU A 690 -12.50 27.25 -5.01
N ILE A 691 -12.02 27.38 -6.25
CA ILE A 691 -11.18 26.39 -6.93
C ILE A 691 -9.70 26.52 -6.54
N GLY A 692 -9.27 27.71 -6.11
CA GLY A 692 -7.90 28.00 -5.72
C GLY A 692 -7.43 27.25 -4.46
N PRO A 693 -6.12 27.28 -4.16
CA PRO A 693 -5.50 26.50 -3.08
C PRO A 693 -5.99 26.82 -1.66
N ASN A 694 -6.83 27.86 -1.47
CA ASN A 694 -7.46 28.23 -0.20
C ASN A 694 -8.92 27.75 -0.07
N GLY A 695 -9.51 27.15 -1.12
CA GLY A 695 -10.90 26.70 -1.16
C GLY A 695 -11.10 25.22 -0.84
N SER A 696 -10.05 24.39 -0.99
CA SER A 696 -10.00 23.01 -0.50
C SER A 696 -9.64 23.01 1.00
N GLY A 697 -10.59 22.64 1.85
CA GLY A 697 -10.57 22.87 3.30
C GLY A 697 -9.24 22.60 4.04
N ARG A 698 -8.92 23.52 4.95
CA ARG A 698 -8.39 23.16 6.26
C ARG A 698 -9.53 22.68 7.15
#